data_AF-A0A6P9CY97-F1
#
_entry.id   AF-A0A6P9CY97-F1
#
_cell.length_a   1.000
_cell.length_b   1.000
_cell.length_c   1.000
_cell.angle_alpha   90.00
_cell.angle_beta   90.00
_cell.angle_gamma   90.00
#
_symmetry.space_group_name_H-M   'P 1'
#
loop_
_entity.id
_entity.type
_entity.pdbx_description
1 polymer ?
#
loop_
_entity_poly.entity_id
_entity_poly.type
_entity_poly.pdbx_seq_one_letter_code
_entity_poly.pdbx_strand_id
1 'polypeptide(L)'
;MVEKMVKEDKIEAEAEVELYYMILERLEKYQEALDVVRGKLGDKLTSALQSRENKCMEMYRKLGKWPECNALSRKLLLKNPDDWQFYMIYFDSLFQLIGMAWTPPAEGEHSLEGDVHHSTEQAIAFIEERLIHESNSARPLRGPYLAQLELISRLRHRGYPEEQKLGNPEELMFQYFKMFGDKPCCFTDLKVFVDLLPSTQYTKFINQLLGVIPLSVPPEGRLALPANIKALQQHLCVMQLTRLLGLFHTMDDTAQKLAAVQDLMLRYRHGLDFGKSCLKTELQFSDYYCLLAVHLLLDLWLEAGEESAVWQCLTLLEEGLTSSPSNAQFKLLLIRIYCMLGAFEPVVELYSSLDAKHIQHDTIGYMLTRYATAFGHYAAASQSCNFALRFFHSNQKDTSEYIIQAYKYGAFEKIPEFIAFRNRLNASLHFSQVRTERMLLDLLLEANISTSLEESIKSMGLSLEEDDIPWKDLRDNRDLTVLFNWDPKDKNISEEHRKYSLEEETTWLRIRSLTLRLISGLPALGHSSQPKNSEKSTENGVSSKIDTVRTLLRQLDDAVRSGKWFLQKNIQYPVLGPPPSRMASFFDSGSCQSQISLFYLVSEIYELDTNGLEDSTAIQERIGNCLKSLLEQLTDQVNKCKGDLLEIREGSFKTHPNILENLVFFVETISIVLWVCSYSDAVLRPWKSSLQKKKKKKKESSVAMPPVFTSFQDYVSGLQTLTSNVIDHLKGLEINLTALKLEELYIDNNSLLQEEKKCTKTALGKVQSSYQHSVQEIGELLKKRLDTIKNLKV
;
A
#
# COMPACT_ATOMS: atom_id res chain seq x y z
N MET A 1 -5.33 45.77 -8.47
CA MET A 1 -6.37 45.66 -9.52
C MET A 1 -7.72 45.31 -8.90
N VAL A 2 -7.84 44.21 -8.15
CA VAL A 2 -9.09 43.82 -7.46
C VAL A 2 -9.58 44.89 -6.49
N GLU A 3 -8.73 45.46 -5.63
CA GLU A 3 -9.10 46.59 -4.75
C GLU A 3 -9.64 47.81 -5.52
N LYS A 4 -9.16 48.06 -6.73
CA LYS A 4 -9.66 49.15 -7.58
C LYS A 4 -11.08 48.84 -8.07
N MET A 5 -11.35 47.60 -8.44
CA MET A 5 -12.69 47.15 -8.83
C MET A 5 -13.67 47.19 -7.65
N VAL A 6 -13.21 46.86 -6.43
CA VAL A 6 -14.01 47.04 -5.20
C VAL A 6 -14.36 48.50 -4.98
N LYS A 7 -13.38 49.42 -5.08
CA LYS A 7 -13.61 50.87 -4.91
C LYS A 7 -14.51 51.47 -5.99
N GLU A 8 -14.58 50.85 -7.16
CA GLU A 8 -15.42 51.25 -8.28
C GLU A 8 -16.80 50.54 -8.27
N ASP A 9 -17.14 49.76 -7.23
CA ASP A 9 -18.36 48.93 -7.13
C ASP A 9 -18.59 47.98 -8.33
N LYS A 10 -17.49 47.47 -8.92
CA LYS A 10 -17.50 46.61 -10.12
C LYS A 10 -17.41 45.10 -9.82
N ILE A 11 -17.36 44.71 -8.55
CA ILE A 11 -17.42 43.30 -8.16
C ILE A 11 -18.89 42.91 -8.04
N GLU A 12 -19.36 42.06 -8.95
CA GLU A 12 -20.77 41.67 -9.05
C GLU A 12 -20.99 40.20 -8.70
N ALA A 13 -20.03 39.32 -9.02
CA ALA A 13 -20.17 37.88 -8.89
C ALA A 13 -19.53 37.30 -7.61
N GLU A 14 -20.05 36.16 -7.15
CA GLU A 14 -19.53 35.41 -6.00
C GLU A 14 -18.06 34.99 -6.20
N ALA A 15 -17.73 34.47 -7.39
CA ALA A 15 -16.39 34.06 -7.76
C ALA A 15 -15.34 35.18 -7.59
N GLU A 16 -15.72 36.43 -7.87
CA GLU A 16 -14.83 37.59 -7.72
C GLU A 16 -14.58 37.92 -6.24
N VAL A 17 -15.58 37.72 -5.38
CA VAL A 17 -15.46 37.85 -3.93
C VAL A 17 -14.57 36.73 -3.37
N GLU A 18 -14.76 35.49 -3.82
CA GLU A 18 -13.92 34.35 -3.43
C GLU A 18 -12.46 34.55 -3.85
N LEU A 19 -12.22 35.03 -5.08
CA LEU A 19 -10.89 35.38 -5.55
C LEU A 19 -10.26 36.50 -4.72
N TYR A 20 -11.03 37.53 -4.36
CA TYR A 20 -10.53 38.62 -3.54
C TYR A 20 -10.17 38.15 -2.12
N TYR A 21 -11.04 37.35 -1.50
CA TYR A 21 -10.78 36.70 -0.21
C TYR A 21 -9.49 35.86 -0.28
N MET A 22 -9.35 35.01 -1.30
CA MET A 22 -8.17 34.16 -1.49
C MET A 22 -6.89 34.99 -1.64
N ILE A 23 -6.93 36.12 -2.36
CA ILE A 23 -5.78 37.02 -2.50
C ILE A 23 -5.39 37.62 -1.15
N LEU A 24 -6.36 38.16 -0.39
CA LEU A 24 -6.10 38.78 0.91
C LEU A 24 -5.55 37.76 1.91
N GLU A 25 -6.11 36.54 1.92
CA GLU A 25 -5.63 35.44 2.74
C GLU A 25 -4.19 35.05 2.41
N ARG A 26 -3.84 34.95 1.12
CA ARG A 26 -2.47 34.62 0.68
C ARG A 26 -1.45 35.72 0.98
N LEU A 27 -1.90 36.97 1.06
CA LEU A 27 -1.09 38.11 1.48
C LEU A 27 -1.02 38.25 3.00
N GLU A 28 -1.60 37.32 3.76
CA GLU A 28 -1.69 37.35 5.23
C GLU A 28 -2.42 38.59 5.78
N LYS A 29 -3.22 39.24 4.94
CA LYS A 29 -4.08 40.38 5.30
C LYS A 29 -5.40 39.89 5.89
N TYR A 30 -5.31 39.07 6.94
CA TYR A 30 -6.47 38.34 7.49
C TYR A 30 -7.57 39.27 8.02
N GLN A 31 -7.21 40.43 8.59
CA GLN A 31 -8.19 41.41 9.05
C GLN A 31 -8.99 42.00 7.88
N GLU A 32 -8.31 42.38 6.80
CA GLU A 32 -8.98 42.89 5.59
C GLU A 32 -9.86 41.81 4.95
N ALA A 33 -9.40 40.55 4.92
CA ALA A 33 -10.17 39.42 4.41
C ALA A 33 -11.45 39.18 5.23
N LEU A 34 -11.34 39.25 6.57
CA LEU A 34 -12.49 39.18 7.47
C LEU A 34 -13.50 40.30 7.20
N ASP A 35 -13.03 41.53 7.02
CA ASP A 35 -13.89 42.68 6.77
C ASP A 35 -14.65 42.56 5.43
N VAL A 36 -14.02 41.94 4.41
CA VAL A 36 -14.67 41.62 3.14
C VAL A 36 -15.81 40.61 3.31
N VAL A 37 -15.56 39.51 4.02
CA VAL A 37 -16.54 38.43 4.25
C VAL A 37 -17.66 38.89 5.19
N ARG A 38 -17.37 39.73 6.17
CA ARG A 38 -18.39 40.29 7.07
C ARG A 38 -19.18 41.42 6.43
N GLY A 39 -18.56 42.21 5.56
CA GLY A 39 -19.18 43.36 4.88
C GLY A 39 -20.12 42.97 3.74
N LYS A 40 -20.52 43.98 2.96
CA LYS A 40 -21.52 43.84 1.87
C LYS A 40 -21.13 42.84 0.78
N LEU A 41 -19.82 42.62 0.55
CA LEU A 41 -19.36 41.64 -0.44
C LEU A 41 -19.64 40.20 0.02
N GLY A 42 -19.57 39.95 1.32
CA GLY A 42 -19.89 38.65 1.89
C GLY A 42 -21.34 38.21 1.72
N ASP A 43 -22.28 39.16 1.57
CA ASP A 43 -23.69 38.84 1.27
C ASP A 43 -23.86 38.14 -0.08
N LYS A 44 -22.84 38.19 -0.95
CA LYS A 44 -22.82 37.50 -2.24
C LYS A 44 -22.34 36.05 -2.14
N LEU A 45 -21.72 35.65 -1.03
CA LEU A 45 -21.22 34.29 -0.78
C LEU A 45 -22.36 33.36 -0.36
N THR A 46 -23.20 32.96 -1.32
CA THR A 46 -24.46 32.24 -1.06
C THR A 46 -24.54 30.86 -1.69
N SER A 47 -23.63 30.50 -2.60
CA SER A 47 -23.69 29.23 -3.33
C SER A 47 -23.50 28.00 -2.43
N ALA A 48 -22.62 28.08 -1.43
CA ALA A 48 -22.30 26.99 -0.53
C ALA A 48 -22.91 27.20 0.86
N LEU A 49 -23.39 26.10 1.46
CA LEU A 49 -23.94 26.10 2.82
C LEU A 49 -22.90 26.64 3.80
N GLN A 50 -23.28 27.68 4.54
CA GLN A 50 -22.42 28.32 5.55
C GLN A 50 -21.06 28.80 5.01
N SER A 51 -20.96 29.12 3.71
CA SER A 51 -19.70 29.61 3.10
C SER A 51 -19.13 30.82 3.85
N ARG A 52 -20.00 31.80 4.12
CA ARG A 52 -19.66 33.01 4.86
C ARG A 52 -19.18 32.69 6.28
N GLU A 53 -19.93 31.88 7.02
CA GLU A 53 -19.56 31.53 8.39
C GLU A 53 -18.27 30.72 8.48
N ASN A 54 -18.03 29.79 7.54
CA ASN A 54 -16.79 29.02 7.49
C ASN A 54 -15.57 29.91 7.17
N LYS A 55 -15.69 30.84 6.22
CA LYS A 55 -14.62 31.80 5.90
C LYS A 55 -14.38 32.78 7.05
N CYS A 56 -15.43 33.26 7.73
CA CYS A 56 -15.29 34.04 8.98
C CYS A 56 -14.55 33.24 10.05
N MET A 57 -14.95 31.98 10.26
CA MET A 57 -14.35 31.10 11.26
C MET A 57 -12.85 30.89 11.02
N GLU A 58 -12.46 30.66 9.76
CA GLU A 58 -11.06 30.53 9.38
C GLU A 58 -10.25 31.81 9.68
N MET A 59 -10.79 32.98 9.32
CA MET A 59 -10.13 34.25 9.59
C MET A 59 -10.02 34.57 11.09
N TYR A 60 -11.06 34.30 11.88
CA TYR A 60 -10.99 34.47 13.34
C TYR A 60 -9.88 33.61 13.95
N ARG A 61 -9.75 32.34 13.53
CA ARG A 61 -8.69 31.44 14.00
C ARG A 61 -7.30 31.97 13.64
N LYS A 62 -7.09 32.44 12.41
CA LYS A 62 -5.80 33.00 11.96
C LYS A 62 -5.43 34.29 12.68
N LEU A 63 -6.43 35.11 13.06
CA LEU A 63 -6.25 36.34 13.82
C LEU A 63 -6.14 36.14 15.34
N GLY A 64 -6.33 34.92 15.85
CA GLY A 64 -6.40 34.66 17.30
C GLY A 64 -7.62 35.28 17.98
N LYS A 65 -8.69 35.56 17.22
CA LYS A 65 -9.96 36.11 17.69
C LYS A 65 -10.84 35.01 18.29
N TRP A 66 -10.38 34.44 19.40
CA TRP A 66 -11.02 33.32 20.08
C TRP A 66 -12.44 33.61 20.60
N PRO A 67 -12.78 34.82 21.10
CA PRO A 67 -14.16 35.13 21.52
C PRO A 67 -15.15 34.97 20.37
N GLU A 68 -14.83 35.51 19.19
CA GLU A 68 -15.65 35.42 17.99
C GLU A 68 -15.75 33.97 17.47
N CYS A 69 -14.65 33.20 17.51
CA CYS A 69 -14.70 31.76 17.21
C CYS A 69 -15.69 31.01 18.12
N ASN A 70 -15.64 31.29 19.43
CA ASN A 70 -16.46 30.60 20.41
C ASN A 70 -17.95 30.92 20.22
N ALA A 71 -18.27 32.22 20.12
CA ALA A 71 -19.63 32.71 19.91
C ALA A 71 -20.23 32.19 18.59
N LEU A 72 -19.47 32.25 17.48
CA LEU A 72 -19.93 31.74 16.20
C LEU A 72 -20.15 30.22 16.23
N SER A 73 -19.22 29.46 16.82
CA SER A 73 -19.36 28.00 16.92
C SER A 73 -20.60 27.63 17.74
N ARG A 74 -20.81 28.29 18.89
CA ARG A 74 -22.00 28.10 19.72
C ARG A 74 -23.28 28.43 18.93
N LYS A 75 -23.33 29.58 18.26
CA LYS A 75 -24.48 29.99 17.43
C LYS A 75 -24.82 28.96 16.35
N LEU A 76 -23.80 28.37 15.71
CA LEU A 76 -23.98 27.35 14.69
C LEU A 76 -24.43 26.01 15.30
N LEU A 77 -23.92 25.62 16.47
CA LEU A 77 -24.38 24.44 17.21
C LEU A 77 -25.81 24.57 17.74
N LEU A 78 -26.25 25.78 18.10
CA LEU A 78 -27.65 26.04 18.45
C LEU A 78 -28.59 25.81 17.25
N LYS A 79 -28.10 26.04 16.02
CA LYS A 79 -28.86 25.81 14.77
C LYS A 79 -28.78 24.36 14.31
N ASN A 80 -27.60 23.74 14.38
CA ASN A 80 -27.36 22.35 14.01
C ASN A 80 -26.49 21.67 15.10
N PRO A 81 -27.11 20.97 16.06
CA PRO A 81 -26.39 20.39 17.19
C PRO A 81 -25.64 19.09 16.86
N ASP A 82 -25.68 18.60 15.61
CA ASP A 82 -24.95 17.39 15.17
C ASP A 82 -23.67 17.73 14.37
N ASP A 83 -23.33 19.02 14.23
CA ASP A 83 -22.15 19.44 13.46
C ASP A 83 -20.86 19.32 14.28
N TRP A 84 -20.18 18.18 14.12
CA TRP A 84 -18.96 17.85 14.87
C TRP A 84 -17.83 18.88 14.69
N GLN A 85 -17.73 19.52 13.52
CA GLN A 85 -16.65 20.50 13.27
C GLN A 85 -16.73 21.68 14.23
N PHE A 86 -17.95 22.13 14.56
CA PHE A 86 -18.16 23.28 15.43
C PHE A 86 -18.04 22.91 16.90
N TYR A 87 -18.27 21.66 17.31
CA TYR A 87 -17.91 21.22 18.67
C TYR A 87 -16.39 21.30 18.88
N MET A 88 -15.60 20.83 17.92
CA MET A 88 -14.14 20.88 18.02
C MET A 88 -13.63 22.32 18.12
N ILE A 89 -14.15 23.24 17.28
CA ILE A 89 -13.77 24.65 17.32
C ILE A 89 -14.29 25.35 18.58
N TYR A 90 -15.49 25.03 19.03
CA TYR A 90 -16.07 25.55 20.28
C TYR A 90 -15.18 25.20 21.48
N PHE A 91 -14.79 23.93 21.61
CA PHE A 91 -13.91 23.51 22.69
C PHE A 91 -12.49 24.06 22.54
N ASP A 92 -11.92 24.11 21.33
CA ASP A 92 -10.60 24.71 21.10
C ASP A 92 -10.57 26.17 21.54
N SER A 93 -11.54 26.97 21.07
CA SER A 93 -11.65 28.39 21.41
C SER A 93 -11.91 28.61 22.89
N LEU A 94 -12.76 27.80 23.54
CA LEU A 94 -13.01 27.85 24.97
C LEU A 94 -11.72 27.71 25.79
N PHE A 95 -10.90 26.68 25.51
CA PHE A 95 -9.68 26.46 26.27
C PHE A 95 -8.60 27.51 25.99
N GLN A 96 -8.60 28.13 24.80
CA GLN A 96 -7.77 29.31 24.53
C GLN A 96 -8.21 30.51 25.38
N LEU A 97 -9.52 30.77 25.49
CA LEU A 97 -10.06 31.85 26.31
C LEU A 97 -9.75 31.67 27.80
N ILE A 98 -9.88 30.44 28.31
CA ILE A 98 -9.51 30.09 29.69
C ILE A 98 -8.01 30.32 29.90
N GLY A 99 -7.16 29.86 28.97
CA GLY A 99 -5.71 30.05 29.05
C GLY A 99 -5.29 31.52 29.00
N MET A 100 -6.05 32.36 28.30
CA MET A 100 -5.86 33.82 28.24
C MET A 100 -6.46 34.57 29.43
N ALA A 101 -7.15 33.88 30.34
CA ALA A 101 -7.95 34.49 31.42
C ALA A 101 -8.88 35.60 30.89
N TRP A 102 -9.50 35.36 29.72
CA TRP A 102 -10.35 36.35 29.07
C TRP A 102 -11.61 36.60 29.91
N THR A 103 -11.99 37.87 30.04
CA THR A 103 -13.21 38.31 30.72
C THR A 103 -14.06 39.14 29.76
N PRO A 104 -15.40 39.07 29.86
CA PRO A 104 -16.28 39.87 29.02
C PRO A 104 -16.07 41.38 29.26
N PRO A 105 -16.31 42.21 28.23
CA PRO A 105 -16.26 43.66 28.37
C PRO A 105 -17.34 44.16 29.34
N ALA A 106 -17.06 45.25 30.07
CA ALA A 106 -17.97 45.79 31.08
C ALA A 106 -19.27 46.38 30.49
N GLU A 107 -19.21 46.87 29.25
CA GLU A 107 -20.36 47.39 28.49
C GLU A 107 -20.27 46.88 27.04
N GLY A 108 -21.43 46.52 26.47
CA GLY A 108 -21.54 46.03 25.09
C GLY A 108 -21.67 44.50 24.96
N GLU A 109 -21.73 44.01 23.71
CA GLU A 109 -21.75 42.57 23.42
C GLU A 109 -20.38 41.93 23.70
N HIS A 110 -20.37 40.65 24.11
CA HIS A 110 -19.14 39.92 24.43
C HIS A 110 -18.19 39.81 23.23
N SER A 111 -18.74 39.67 22.02
CA SER A 111 -18.00 39.60 20.78
C SER A 111 -18.86 40.09 19.62
N LEU A 112 -18.26 40.26 18.44
CA LEU A 112 -18.99 40.60 17.20
C LEU A 112 -19.95 39.52 16.69
N GLU A 113 -19.98 38.34 17.33
CA GLU A 113 -20.86 37.21 17.01
C GLU A 113 -21.86 36.92 18.15
N GLY A 114 -21.83 37.73 19.22
CA GLY A 114 -22.70 37.62 20.39
C GLY A 114 -21.99 37.02 21.61
N ASP A 115 -22.74 36.24 22.39
CA ASP A 115 -22.35 35.70 23.69
C ASP A 115 -21.22 34.66 23.61
N VAL A 116 -20.24 34.80 24.50
CA VAL A 116 -18.98 34.04 24.55
C VAL A 116 -18.89 33.26 25.85
N HIS A 117 -18.67 31.95 25.75
CA HIS A 117 -18.36 31.10 26.90
C HIS A 117 -16.85 31.11 27.14
N HIS A 118 -16.44 31.35 28.39
CA HIS A 118 -15.04 31.54 28.78
C HIS A 118 -14.66 30.76 30.05
N SER A 119 -15.56 29.92 30.57
CA SER A 119 -15.34 29.08 31.75
C SER A 119 -15.80 27.64 31.50
N THR A 120 -15.25 26.71 32.26
CA THR A 120 -15.63 25.29 32.16
C THR A 120 -17.09 25.08 32.55
N GLU A 121 -17.60 25.84 33.53
CA GLU A 121 -18.99 25.83 34.01
C GLU A 121 -19.97 26.16 32.88
N GLN A 122 -19.68 27.21 32.09
CA GLN A 122 -20.52 27.60 30.97
C GLN A 122 -20.53 26.56 29.86
N ALA A 123 -19.41 25.87 29.63
CA ALA A 123 -19.33 24.80 28.65
C ALA A 123 -20.10 23.55 29.11
N ILE A 124 -19.98 23.19 30.39
CA ILE A 124 -20.75 22.09 30.99
C ILE A 124 -22.25 22.39 30.87
N ALA A 125 -22.68 23.58 31.30
CA ALA A 125 -24.08 23.99 31.20
C ALA A 125 -24.60 23.97 29.75
N PHE A 126 -23.79 24.40 28.79
CA PHE A 126 -24.15 24.35 27.37
C PHE A 126 -24.38 22.92 26.89
N ILE A 127 -23.46 22.00 27.19
CA ILE A 127 -23.59 20.59 26.79
C ILE A 127 -24.80 19.95 27.48
N GLU A 128 -25.01 20.18 28.78
CA GLU A 128 -26.19 19.71 29.51
C GLU A 128 -27.49 20.22 28.88
N GLU A 129 -27.56 21.50 28.51
CA GLU A 129 -28.71 22.08 27.82
C GLU A 129 -28.97 21.37 26.47
N ARG A 130 -27.93 21.11 25.69
CA ARG A 130 -28.05 20.36 24.42
C ARG A 130 -28.55 18.93 24.65
N LEU A 131 -28.04 18.24 25.67
CA LEU A 131 -28.46 16.89 26.02
C LEU A 131 -29.93 16.84 26.46
N ILE A 132 -30.39 17.80 27.27
CA ILE A 132 -31.79 17.90 27.69
C ILE A 132 -32.69 18.09 26.46
N HIS A 133 -32.31 18.97 25.54
CA HIS A 133 -33.05 19.17 24.30
C HIS A 133 -33.15 17.88 23.46
N GLU A 134 -32.04 17.16 23.31
CA GLU A 134 -32.03 15.89 22.57
C GLU A 134 -32.79 14.77 23.26
N SER A 135 -32.76 14.68 24.59
CA SER A 135 -33.49 13.66 25.34
C SER A 135 -35.02 13.76 25.16
N ASN A 136 -35.51 14.97 24.88
CA ASN A 136 -36.92 15.24 24.57
C ASN A 136 -37.26 15.07 23.07
N SER A 137 -36.26 14.83 22.22
CA SER A 137 -36.45 14.61 20.79
C SER A 137 -36.92 13.19 20.50
N ALA A 138 -37.88 13.04 19.59
CA ALA A 138 -38.30 11.72 19.09
C ALA A 138 -37.19 10.99 18.32
N ARG A 139 -36.19 11.74 17.83
CA ARG A 139 -35.01 11.21 17.13
C ARG A 139 -33.76 11.91 17.68
N PRO A 140 -33.17 11.41 18.76
CA PRO A 140 -31.98 12.01 19.35
C PRO A 140 -30.81 11.98 18.37
N LEU A 141 -30.09 13.10 18.29
CA LEU A 141 -28.87 13.25 17.50
C LEU A 141 -27.65 12.76 18.28
N ARG A 142 -26.57 12.39 17.57
CA ARG A 142 -25.39 11.75 18.18
C ARG A 142 -24.43 12.77 18.76
N GLY A 143 -24.28 13.91 18.08
CA GLY A 143 -23.32 14.97 18.36
C GLY A 143 -23.27 15.40 19.82
N PRO A 144 -24.40 15.74 20.46
CA PRO A 144 -24.40 16.19 21.86
C PRO A 144 -23.86 15.15 22.86
N TYR A 145 -24.18 13.86 22.66
CA TYR A 145 -23.68 12.79 23.52
C TYR A 145 -22.18 12.54 23.33
N LEU A 146 -21.68 12.64 22.08
CA LEU A 146 -20.24 12.55 21.81
C LEU A 146 -19.49 13.78 22.31
N ALA A 147 -20.11 14.97 22.24
CA ALA A 147 -19.54 16.21 22.74
C ALA A 147 -19.34 16.19 24.26
N GLN A 148 -20.23 15.53 25.00
CA GLN A 148 -20.05 15.29 26.44
C GLN A 148 -18.79 14.47 26.74
N LEU A 149 -18.57 13.36 26.01
CA LEU A 149 -17.38 12.53 26.17
C LEU A 149 -16.10 13.28 25.76
N GLU A 150 -16.16 14.07 24.69
CA GLU A 150 -15.03 14.90 24.25
C GLU A 150 -14.68 15.99 25.27
N LEU A 151 -15.67 16.65 25.87
CA LEU A 151 -15.43 17.64 26.92
C LEU A 151 -14.77 17.00 28.15
N ILE A 152 -15.24 15.82 28.59
CA ILE A 152 -14.60 15.06 29.66
C ILE A 152 -13.13 14.76 29.30
N SER A 153 -12.89 14.24 28.10
CA SER A 153 -11.53 13.94 27.63
C SER A 153 -10.61 15.15 27.72
N ARG A 154 -11.07 16.31 27.24
CA ARG A 154 -10.28 17.55 27.25
C ARG A 154 -10.05 18.12 28.65
N LEU A 155 -11.03 18.05 29.54
CA LEU A 155 -10.92 18.50 30.92
C LEU A 155 -9.93 17.60 31.70
N ARG A 156 -10.06 16.28 31.56
CA ARG A 156 -9.16 15.29 32.18
C ARG A 156 -7.70 15.51 31.77
N HIS A 157 -7.45 15.65 30.47
CA HIS A 157 -6.10 15.87 29.93
C HIS A 157 -5.45 17.15 30.46
N ARG A 158 -6.25 18.15 30.85
CA ARG A 158 -5.78 19.43 31.37
C ARG A 158 -5.81 19.50 32.91
N GLY A 159 -6.29 18.46 33.59
CA GLY A 159 -6.34 18.38 35.05
C GLY A 159 -7.47 19.20 35.69
N TYR A 160 -8.56 19.48 34.96
CA TYR A 160 -9.72 20.20 35.48
C TYR A 160 -10.65 19.25 36.27
N PRO A 161 -10.89 19.46 37.57
CA PRO A 161 -11.74 18.59 38.39
C PRO A 161 -13.22 18.65 38.01
N GLU A 162 -13.64 19.69 37.29
CA GLU A 162 -15.01 19.89 36.80
C GLU A 162 -15.47 18.77 35.85
N GLU A 163 -14.54 17.95 35.32
CA GLU A 163 -14.90 16.73 34.57
C GLU A 163 -15.86 15.82 35.35
N GLN A 164 -15.76 15.80 36.68
CA GLN A 164 -16.58 14.95 37.54
C GLN A 164 -18.06 15.34 37.50
N LYS A 165 -18.37 16.59 37.13
CA LYS A 165 -19.75 17.09 37.00
C LYS A 165 -20.46 16.50 35.78
N LEU A 166 -19.70 16.12 34.74
CA LEU A 166 -20.25 15.60 33.48
C LEU A 166 -20.64 14.12 33.54
N GLY A 167 -20.25 13.40 34.60
CA GLY A 167 -20.58 11.99 34.81
C GLY A 167 -19.43 11.02 34.53
N ASN A 168 -19.64 9.73 34.82
CA ASN A 168 -18.65 8.68 34.58
C ASN A 168 -18.65 8.26 33.10
N PRO A 169 -17.50 8.32 32.38
CA PRO A 169 -17.40 7.87 31.00
C PRO A 169 -17.91 6.45 30.75
N GLU A 170 -17.69 5.51 31.67
CA GLU A 170 -18.20 4.12 31.55
C GLU A 170 -19.73 4.10 31.38
N GLU A 171 -20.42 4.87 32.22
CA GLU A 171 -21.88 4.95 32.20
C GLU A 171 -22.39 5.74 30.99
N LEU A 172 -21.70 6.83 30.61
CA LEU A 172 -22.06 7.61 29.43
C LEU A 172 -21.91 6.80 28.12
N MET A 173 -20.82 6.05 27.98
CA MET A 173 -20.61 5.15 26.84
C MET A 173 -21.65 4.02 26.83
N PHE A 174 -22.02 3.49 28.00
CA PHE A 174 -23.09 2.51 28.14
C PHE A 174 -24.46 3.08 27.71
N GLN A 175 -24.80 4.29 28.15
CA GLN A 175 -26.03 4.98 27.73
C GLN A 175 -26.03 5.26 26.22
N TYR A 176 -24.90 5.72 25.68
CA TYR A 176 -24.73 5.91 24.23
C TYR A 176 -25.01 4.61 23.47
N PHE A 177 -24.45 3.48 23.93
CA PHE A 177 -24.71 2.17 23.34
C PHE A 177 -26.19 1.77 23.43
N LYS A 178 -26.89 2.07 24.52
CA LYS A 178 -28.33 1.79 24.61
C LYS A 178 -29.14 2.56 23.56
N MET A 179 -28.74 3.78 23.22
CA MET A 179 -29.44 4.62 22.25
C MET A 179 -29.08 4.29 20.80
N PHE A 180 -27.80 4.05 20.53
CA PHE A 180 -27.25 3.96 19.16
C PHE A 180 -26.61 2.61 18.83
N GLY A 181 -26.61 1.64 19.74
CA GLY A 181 -25.95 0.34 19.56
C GLY A 181 -26.56 -0.52 18.45
N ASP A 182 -27.80 -0.24 18.02
CA ASP A 182 -28.40 -0.88 16.85
C ASP A 182 -27.94 -0.27 15.52
N LYS A 183 -27.03 0.72 15.55
CA LYS A 183 -26.45 1.38 14.37
C LYS A 183 -25.01 0.90 14.13
N PRO A 184 -24.62 0.64 12.88
CA PRO A 184 -23.24 0.25 12.54
C PRO A 184 -22.15 1.25 12.98
N CYS A 185 -22.48 2.54 13.08
CA CYS A 185 -21.54 3.59 13.51
C CYS A 185 -21.24 3.60 15.02
N CYS A 186 -21.99 2.88 15.85
CA CYS A 186 -21.80 2.90 17.30
C CYS A 186 -20.35 2.54 17.68
N PHE A 187 -19.76 1.55 17.00
CA PHE A 187 -18.36 1.19 17.22
C PHE A 187 -17.40 2.33 16.89
N THR A 188 -17.52 2.96 15.71
CA THR A 188 -16.60 4.03 15.29
C THR A 188 -16.72 5.26 16.17
N ASP A 189 -17.92 5.55 16.66
CA ASP A 189 -18.20 6.67 17.56
C ASP A 189 -17.60 6.42 18.95
N LEU A 190 -17.68 5.20 19.49
CA LEU A 190 -17.11 4.85 20.80
C LEU A 190 -15.60 4.61 20.76
N LYS A 191 -15.06 4.13 19.62
CA LYS A 191 -13.64 3.80 19.45
C LYS A 191 -12.69 4.93 19.84
N VAL A 192 -13.06 6.19 19.56
CA VAL A 192 -12.20 7.34 19.87
C VAL A 192 -12.15 7.68 21.36
N PHE A 193 -13.12 7.22 22.15
CA PHE A 193 -13.26 7.53 23.58
C PHE A 193 -12.87 6.39 24.53
N VAL A 194 -12.47 5.22 24.02
CA VAL A 194 -12.12 4.06 24.87
C VAL A 194 -10.97 4.32 25.85
N ASP A 195 -10.11 5.30 25.59
CA ASP A 195 -9.01 5.68 26.50
C ASP A 195 -9.52 6.36 27.77
N LEU A 196 -10.79 6.78 27.80
CA LEU A 196 -11.43 7.29 29.03
C LEU A 196 -11.69 6.17 30.05
N LEU A 197 -11.64 4.91 29.62
CA LEU A 197 -11.81 3.74 30.45
C LEU A 197 -10.43 3.17 30.86
N PRO A 198 -10.17 2.93 32.15
CA PRO A 198 -8.99 2.20 32.58
C PRO A 198 -9.10 0.73 32.16
N SER A 199 -7.96 0.10 31.86
CA SER A 199 -7.89 -1.31 31.42
C SER A 199 -8.53 -2.30 32.41
N THR A 200 -8.51 -1.97 33.70
CA THR A 200 -9.14 -2.77 34.76
C THR A 200 -10.67 -2.85 34.66
N GLN A 201 -11.30 -1.94 33.91
CA GLN A 201 -12.76 -1.89 33.74
C GLN A 201 -13.24 -2.56 32.45
N TYR A 202 -12.35 -2.94 31.52
CA TYR A 202 -12.75 -3.42 30.19
C TYR A 202 -13.70 -4.62 30.24
N THR A 203 -13.36 -5.66 31.01
CA THR A 203 -14.22 -6.86 31.15
C THR A 203 -15.57 -6.51 31.79
N LYS A 204 -15.58 -5.65 32.81
CA LYS A 204 -16.80 -5.21 33.49
C LYS A 204 -17.72 -4.45 32.53
N PHE A 205 -17.15 -3.52 31.76
CA PHE A 205 -17.87 -2.71 30.79
C PHE A 205 -18.49 -3.58 29.68
N ILE A 206 -17.73 -4.52 29.11
CA ILE A 206 -18.25 -5.47 28.11
C ILE A 206 -19.40 -6.31 28.68
N ASN A 207 -19.26 -6.83 29.91
CA ASN A 207 -20.34 -7.58 30.56
C ASN A 207 -21.59 -6.74 30.79
N GLN A 208 -21.43 -5.46 31.15
CA GLN A 208 -22.54 -4.52 31.29
C GLN A 208 -23.27 -4.30 29.95
N LEU A 209 -22.53 -4.14 28.85
CA LEU A 209 -23.10 -3.99 27.50
C LEU A 209 -23.85 -5.26 27.08
N LEU A 210 -23.27 -6.45 27.31
CA LEU A 210 -23.93 -7.72 27.00
C LEU A 210 -25.26 -7.89 27.76
N GLY A 211 -25.32 -7.42 29.01
CA GLY A 211 -26.49 -7.56 29.88
C GLY A 211 -27.76 -6.84 29.42
N VAL A 212 -27.67 -5.87 28.49
CA VAL A 212 -28.84 -5.15 27.95
C VAL A 212 -29.30 -5.63 26.58
N ILE A 213 -28.56 -6.56 25.96
CA ILE A 213 -28.88 -7.04 24.61
C ILE A 213 -29.96 -8.12 24.71
N PRO A 214 -31.07 -8.02 23.95
CA PRO A 214 -32.10 -9.03 23.94
C PRO A 214 -31.64 -10.26 23.15
N LEU A 215 -30.89 -11.14 23.81
CA LEU A 215 -30.52 -12.46 23.31
C LEU A 215 -31.58 -13.50 23.70
N SER A 216 -31.76 -14.51 22.86
CA SER A 216 -32.65 -15.63 23.17
C SER A 216 -32.16 -16.39 24.41
N VAL A 217 -33.10 -16.85 25.25
CA VAL A 217 -32.78 -17.78 26.34
C VAL A 217 -32.38 -19.11 25.69
N PRO A 218 -31.12 -19.55 25.81
CA PRO A 218 -30.72 -20.80 25.19
C PRO A 218 -31.34 -21.99 25.96
N PRO A 219 -31.75 -23.07 25.28
CA PRO A 219 -31.86 -24.39 25.89
C PRO A 219 -30.51 -24.76 26.52
N GLU A 220 -30.50 -25.53 27.62
CA GLU A 220 -29.26 -25.95 28.31
C GLU A 220 -28.19 -26.43 27.31
N GLY A 221 -27.00 -25.81 27.38
CA GLY A 221 -25.85 -26.15 26.53
C GLY A 221 -25.82 -25.51 25.13
N ARG A 222 -26.75 -24.62 24.76
CA ARG A 222 -26.72 -23.89 23.46
C ARG A 222 -26.28 -22.43 23.62
N LEU A 223 -25.74 -21.84 22.55
CA LEU A 223 -25.33 -20.43 22.50
C LEU A 223 -26.56 -19.51 22.44
N ALA A 224 -26.55 -18.40 23.19
CA ALA A 224 -27.59 -17.38 23.14
C ALA A 224 -27.51 -16.56 21.85
N LEU A 225 -28.57 -16.54 21.03
CA LEU A 225 -28.56 -15.94 19.69
C LEU A 225 -29.41 -14.65 19.63
N PRO A 226 -29.08 -13.68 18.76
CA PRO A 226 -29.88 -12.47 18.62
C PRO A 226 -31.26 -12.77 18.03
N ALA A 227 -32.30 -12.14 18.58
CA ALA A 227 -33.68 -12.36 18.15
C ALA A 227 -34.09 -11.57 16.90
N ASN A 228 -33.40 -10.47 16.61
CA ASN A 228 -33.68 -9.59 15.46
C ASN A 228 -32.42 -8.81 15.03
N ILE A 229 -32.52 -8.07 13.93
CA ILE A 229 -31.42 -7.31 13.34
C ILE A 229 -30.83 -6.27 14.32
N LYS A 230 -31.66 -5.62 15.15
CA LYS A 230 -31.17 -4.63 16.12
C LYS A 230 -30.31 -5.28 17.21
N ALA A 231 -30.80 -6.38 17.77
CA ALA A 231 -30.08 -7.18 18.77
C ALA A 231 -28.78 -7.74 18.19
N LEU A 232 -28.82 -8.17 16.92
CA LEU A 232 -27.66 -8.65 16.19
C LEU A 232 -26.59 -7.55 16.07
N GLN A 233 -26.98 -6.35 15.65
CA GLN A 233 -26.08 -5.22 15.47
C GLN A 233 -25.48 -4.75 16.80
N GLN A 234 -26.28 -4.72 17.87
CA GLN A 234 -25.81 -4.42 19.23
C GLN A 234 -24.76 -5.43 19.68
N HIS A 235 -25.04 -6.73 19.53
CA HIS A 235 -24.09 -7.78 19.93
C HIS A 235 -22.81 -7.71 19.08
N LEU A 236 -22.93 -7.45 17.78
CA LEU A 236 -21.79 -7.30 16.89
C LEU A 236 -20.90 -6.12 17.32
N CYS A 237 -21.48 -4.98 17.66
CA CYS A 237 -20.76 -3.83 18.21
C CYS A 237 -20.00 -4.21 19.49
N VAL A 238 -20.61 -4.98 20.40
CA VAL A 238 -19.93 -5.46 21.61
C VAL A 238 -18.76 -6.38 21.27
N MET A 239 -18.87 -7.26 20.26
CA MET A 239 -17.73 -8.09 19.84
C MET A 239 -16.59 -7.26 19.23
N GLN A 240 -16.92 -6.22 18.46
CA GLN A 240 -15.92 -5.27 17.94
C GLN A 240 -15.24 -4.50 19.07
N LEU A 241 -15.98 -4.06 20.09
CA LEU A 241 -15.41 -3.43 21.29
C LEU A 241 -14.57 -4.42 22.11
N THR A 242 -15.00 -5.68 22.22
CA THR A 242 -14.25 -6.75 22.89
C THR A 242 -12.89 -6.96 22.24
N ARG A 243 -12.83 -6.95 20.89
CA ARG A 243 -11.58 -6.97 20.13
C ARG A 243 -10.73 -5.73 20.39
N LEU A 244 -11.33 -4.53 20.30
CA LEU A 244 -10.65 -3.25 20.46
C LEU A 244 -10.02 -3.08 21.85
N LEU A 245 -10.69 -3.57 22.89
CA LEU A 245 -10.21 -3.54 24.27
C LEU A 245 -9.18 -4.64 24.57
N GLY A 246 -8.78 -5.44 23.56
CA GLY A 246 -7.73 -6.44 23.66
C GLY A 246 -8.15 -7.77 24.28
N LEU A 247 -9.42 -7.95 24.65
CA LEU A 247 -9.88 -9.13 25.39
C LEU A 247 -9.78 -10.44 24.58
N PHE A 248 -9.86 -10.36 23.25
CA PHE A 248 -9.59 -11.50 22.37
C PHE A 248 -8.08 -11.81 22.25
N HIS A 249 -7.23 -10.79 22.36
CA HIS A 249 -5.77 -10.96 22.29
C HIS A 249 -5.22 -11.58 23.57
N THR A 250 -5.85 -11.33 24.72
CA THR A 250 -5.47 -11.90 26.03
C THR A 250 -5.93 -13.35 26.23
N MET A 251 -6.57 -13.98 25.24
CA MET A 251 -6.90 -15.40 25.31
C MET A 251 -5.64 -16.23 25.07
N ASP A 252 -5.07 -16.80 26.13
CA ASP A 252 -3.80 -17.53 26.08
C ASP A 252 -3.91 -18.93 25.44
N ASP A 253 -5.12 -19.48 25.39
CA ASP A 253 -5.38 -20.84 24.92
C ASP A 253 -5.92 -20.85 23.48
N THR A 254 -5.21 -21.54 22.57
CA THR A 254 -5.64 -21.80 21.20
C THR A 254 -7.06 -22.38 21.15
N ALA A 255 -7.43 -23.25 22.09
CA ALA A 255 -8.77 -23.83 22.14
C ALA A 255 -9.84 -22.77 22.45
N GLN A 256 -9.54 -21.77 23.29
CA GLN A 256 -10.47 -20.67 23.58
C GLN A 256 -10.67 -19.77 22.37
N LYS A 257 -9.59 -19.41 21.66
CA LYS A 257 -9.70 -18.63 20.41
C LYS A 257 -10.50 -19.38 19.35
N LEU A 258 -10.28 -20.68 19.19
CA LEU A 258 -11.04 -21.52 18.26
C LEU A 258 -12.52 -21.64 18.67
N ALA A 259 -12.82 -21.76 19.97
CA ALA A 259 -14.20 -21.74 20.45
C ALA A 259 -14.89 -20.39 20.15
N ALA A 260 -14.18 -19.26 20.33
CA ALA A 260 -14.69 -17.95 19.96
C ALA A 260 -14.96 -17.82 18.45
N VAL A 261 -14.07 -18.38 17.61
CA VAL A 261 -14.28 -18.47 16.14
C VAL A 261 -15.56 -19.26 15.83
N GLN A 262 -15.77 -20.40 16.47
CA GLN A 262 -16.98 -21.22 16.29
C GLN A 262 -18.25 -20.47 16.72
N ASP A 263 -18.22 -19.78 17.86
CA ASP A 263 -19.34 -18.98 18.34
C ASP A 263 -19.69 -17.83 17.38
N LEU A 264 -18.68 -17.12 16.88
CA LEU A 264 -18.87 -16.05 15.89
C LEU A 264 -19.45 -16.59 14.58
N MET A 265 -18.98 -17.75 14.11
CA MET A 265 -19.51 -18.37 12.89
C MET A 265 -20.92 -18.93 13.06
N LEU A 266 -21.27 -19.44 14.24
CA LEU A 266 -22.65 -19.83 14.54
C LEU A 266 -23.59 -18.59 14.48
N ARG A 267 -23.14 -17.46 15.02
CA ARG A 267 -23.87 -16.18 14.94
C ARG A 267 -23.95 -15.62 13.53
N TYR A 268 -22.87 -15.75 12.75
CA TYR A 268 -22.85 -15.39 11.34
C TYR A 268 -23.97 -16.10 10.57
N ARG A 269 -24.00 -17.43 10.66
CA ARG A 269 -24.97 -18.30 9.96
C ARG A 269 -26.40 -18.05 10.41
N HIS A 270 -26.63 -17.92 11.72
CA HIS A 270 -27.96 -17.53 12.25
C HIS A 270 -28.38 -16.15 11.72
N GLY A 271 -27.44 -15.22 11.61
CA GLY A 271 -27.72 -13.88 11.08
C GLY A 271 -28.11 -13.83 9.60
N LEU A 272 -27.71 -14.83 8.80
CA LEU A 272 -28.12 -14.94 7.39
C LEU A 272 -29.63 -15.13 7.24
N ASP A 273 -30.31 -15.71 8.24
CA ASP A 273 -31.76 -15.85 8.22
C ASP A 273 -32.48 -14.49 8.18
N PHE A 274 -31.89 -13.45 8.76
CA PHE A 274 -32.45 -12.09 8.73
C PHE A 274 -32.24 -11.38 7.39
N GLY A 275 -31.24 -11.77 6.61
CA GLY A 275 -30.86 -11.13 5.35
C GLY A 275 -31.22 -11.93 4.09
N LYS A 276 -32.09 -12.94 4.18
CA LYS A 276 -32.57 -13.72 3.02
C LYS A 276 -33.21 -12.87 1.92
N SER A 277 -33.79 -11.73 2.28
CA SER A 277 -34.42 -10.79 1.35
C SER A 277 -33.48 -9.69 0.86
N CYS A 278 -32.23 -9.64 1.34
CA CYS A 278 -31.26 -8.64 0.89
C CYS A 278 -30.95 -8.80 -0.59
N LEU A 279 -30.78 -7.67 -1.28
CA LEU A 279 -30.27 -7.70 -2.64
C LEU A 279 -28.81 -8.18 -2.65
N LYS A 280 -28.34 -8.77 -3.75
CA LYS A 280 -26.93 -9.19 -3.88
C LYS A 280 -25.93 -8.05 -3.71
N THR A 281 -26.38 -6.81 -3.92
CA THR A 281 -25.61 -5.57 -3.75
C THR A 281 -25.57 -5.06 -2.31
N GLU A 282 -26.45 -5.57 -1.44
CA GLU A 282 -26.50 -5.23 -0.03
C GLU A 282 -25.67 -6.23 0.77
N LEU A 283 -24.98 -5.74 1.81
CA LEU A 283 -24.25 -6.60 2.72
C LEU A 283 -25.22 -7.34 3.64
N GLN A 284 -24.85 -8.57 4.02
CA GLN A 284 -25.60 -9.29 5.06
C GLN A 284 -25.36 -8.62 6.41
N PHE A 285 -26.40 -8.56 7.25
CA PHE A 285 -26.32 -7.93 8.57
C PHE A 285 -25.26 -8.56 9.49
N SER A 286 -24.90 -9.81 9.24
CA SER A 286 -23.98 -10.60 10.06
C SER A 286 -22.56 -10.72 9.52
N ASP A 287 -22.23 -10.13 8.36
CA ASP A 287 -20.93 -10.30 7.68
C ASP A 287 -19.73 -10.03 8.58
N TYR A 288 -19.82 -9.06 9.48
CA TYR A 288 -18.70 -8.71 10.35
C TYR A 288 -18.44 -9.72 11.47
N TYR A 289 -19.38 -10.65 11.76
CA TYR A 289 -19.05 -11.82 12.59
C TYR A 289 -18.03 -12.72 11.89
N CYS A 290 -18.20 -12.96 10.59
CA CYS A 290 -17.24 -13.72 9.80
C CYS A 290 -15.89 -13.00 9.76
N LEU A 291 -15.85 -11.68 9.53
CA LEU A 291 -14.59 -10.93 9.56
C LEU A 291 -13.89 -11.01 10.93
N LEU A 292 -14.61 -10.89 12.04
CA LEU A 292 -14.03 -11.04 13.39
C LEU A 292 -13.47 -12.45 13.61
N ALA A 293 -14.17 -13.49 13.15
CA ALA A 293 -13.71 -14.87 13.21
C ALA A 293 -12.41 -15.06 12.40
N VAL A 294 -12.35 -14.48 11.20
CA VAL A 294 -11.15 -14.51 10.35
C VAL A 294 -9.99 -13.76 11.00
N HIS A 295 -10.23 -12.61 11.65
CA HIS A 295 -9.15 -11.90 12.35
C HIS A 295 -8.56 -12.72 13.51
N LEU A 296 -9.39 -13.48 14.25
CA LEU A 296 -8.90 -14.41 15.27
C LEU A 296 -8.06 -15.54 14.67
N LEU A 297 -8.48 -16.10 13.53
CA LEU A 297 -7.73 -17.12 12.82
C LEU A 297 -6.41 -16.57 12.26
N LEU A 298 -6.38 -15.32 11.81
CA LEU A 298 -5.13 -14.65 11.41
C LEU A 298 -4.17 -14.49 12.59
N ASP A 299 -4.67 -14.16 13.79
CA ASP A 299 -3.82 -14.12 14.99
C ASP A 299 -3.26 -15.51 15.29
N LEU A 300 -4.07 -16.57 15.19
CA LEU A 300 -3.61 -17.95 15.40
C LEU A 300 -2.54 -18.37 14.37
N TRP A 301 -2.73 -18.00 13.11
CA TRP A 301 -1.76 -18.31 12.07
C TRP A 301 -0.44 -17.58 12.29
N LEU A 302 -0.48 -16.27 12.53
CA LEU A 302 0.71 -15.42 12.51
C LEU A 302 1.41 -15.31 13.87
N GLU A 303 0.67 -15.38 14.97
CA GLU A 303 1.24 -15.29 16.33
C GLU A 303 1.53 -16.69 16.91
N ALA A 304 0.63 -17.66 16.71
CA ALA A 304 0.81 -19.02 17.25
C ALA A 304 1.42 -20.02 16.25
N GLY A 305 1.54 -19.66 14.97
CA GLY A 305 2.14 -20.53 13.94
C GLY A 305 1.22 -21.66 13.47
N GLU A 306 -0.09 -21.55 13.71
CA GLU A 306 -1.08 -22.58 13.35
C GLU A 306 -1.42 -22.54 11.86
N GLU A 307 -0.68 -23.28 11.04
CA GLU A 307 -0.83 -23.29 9.57
C GLU A 307 -2.24 -23.71 9.11
N SER A 308 -2.96 -24.52 9.89
CA SER A 308 -4.34 -24.91 9.55
C SER A 308 -5.32 -23.72 9.57
N ALA A 309 -5.01 -22.66 10.33
CA ALA A 309 -5.88 -21.51 10.51
C ALA A 309 -6.01 -20.68 9.22
N VAL A 310 -4.97 -20.58 8.38
CA VAL A 310 -5.06 -19.83 7.11
C VAL A 310 -6.05 -20.44 6.12
N TRP A 311 -6.14 -21.77 6.09
CA TRP A 311 -7.10 -22.49 5.26
C TRP A 311 -8.52 -22.36 5.78
N GLN A 312 -8.68 -22.30 7.10
CA GLN A 312 -9.96 -21.92 7.70
C GLN A 312 -10.33 -20.47 7.34
N CYS A 313 -9.41 -19.51 7.39
CA CYS A 313 -9.67 -18.13 6.94
C CYS A 313 -10.22 -18.11 5.51
N LEU A 314 -9.54 -18.76 4.57
CA LEU A 314 -10.00 -18.84 3.17
C LEU A 314 -11.37 -19.48 3.06
N THR A 315 -11.61 -20.56 3.80
CA THR A 315 -12.91 -21.27 3.80
C THR A 315 -14.04 -20.35 4.28
N LEU A 316 -13.85 -19.66 5.40
CA LEU A 316 -14.86 -18.76 5.98
C LEU A 316 -15.11 -17.53 5.09
N LEU A 317 -14.07 -16.98 4.46
CA LEU A 317 -14.21 -15.85 3.56
C LEU A 317 -14.90 -16.23 2.24
N GLU A 318 -14.63 -17.40 1.68
CA GLU A 318 -15.31 -17.92 0.48
C GLU A 318 -16.78 -18.28 0.77
N GLU A 319 -17.07 -18.84 1.95
CA GLU A 319 -18.45 -19.01 2.46
C GLU A 319 -19.14 -17.63 2.54
N GLY A 320 -18.48 -16.68 3.20
CA GLY A 320 -18.94 -15.29 3.34
C GLY A 320 -19.28 -14.62 2.01
N LEU A 321 -18.39 -14.76 1.04
CA LEU A 321 -18.55 -14.17 -0.29
C LEU A 321 -19.67 -14.82 -1.11
N THR A 322 -19.98 -16.09 -0.84
CA THR A 322 -21.12 -16.78 -1.47
C THR A 322 -22.45 -16.17 -1.03
N SER A 323 -22.56 -15.80 0.26
CA SER A 323 -23.76 -15.17 0.82
C SER A 323 -23.80 -13.65 0.62
N SER A 324 -22.64 -13.00 0.48
CA SER A 324 -22.49 -11.54 0.37
C SER A 324 -21.47 -11.16 -0.71
N PRO A 325 -21.80 -11.34 -2.01
CA PRO A 325 -20.85 -11.22 -3.13
C PRO A 325 -20.34 -9.80 -3.38
N SER A 326 -21.03 -8.78 -2.84
CA SER A 326 -20.63 -7.38 -2.92
C SER A 326 -19.76 -6.92 -1.75
N ASN A 327 -19.44 -7.79 -0.79
CA ASN A 327 -18.62 -7.41 0.36
C ASN A 327 -17.15 -7.18 -0.03
N ALA A 328 -16.75 -5.90 -0.06
CA ALA A 328 -15.39 -5.52 -0.40
C ALA A 328 -14.35 -5.98 0.63
N GLN A 329 -14.70 -6.06 1.92
CA GLN A 329 -13.77 -6.46 2.97
C GLN A 329 -13.40 -7.95 2.84
N PHE A 330 -14.36 -8.82 2.50
CA PHE A 330 -14.05 -10.23 2.20
C PHE A 330 -13.10 -10.35 1.01
N LYS A 331 -13.36 -9.63 -0.07
CA LYS A 331 -12.51 -9.65 -1.28
C LYS A 331 -11.10 -9.14 -0.99
N LEU A 332 -10.96 -8.01 -0.31
CA LEU A 332 -9.66 -7.42 0.04
C LEU A 332 -8.85 -8.34 0.96
N LEU A 333 -9.51 -8.99 1.93
CA LEU A 333 -8.83 -9.90 2.85
C LEU A 333 -8.44 -11.23 2.17
N LEU A 334 -9.30 -11.76 1.27
CA LEU A 334 -8.93 -12.89 0.40
C LEU A 334 -7.73 -12.55 -0.48
N ILE A 335 -7.73 -11.37 -1.12
CA ILE A 335 -6.58 -10.88 -1.92
C ILE A 335 -5.31 -10.89 -1.05
N ARG A 336 -5.39 -10.35 0.17
CA ARG A 336 -4.24 -10.31 1.09
C ARG A 336 -3.73 -11.70 1.44
N ILE A 337 -4.62 -12.62 1.82
CA ILE A 337 -4.25 -13.98 2.25
C ILE A 337 -3.72 -14.79 1.06
N TYR A 338 -4.37 -14.75 -0.10
CA TYR A 338 -3.88 -15.44 -1.29
C TYR A 338 -2.49 -14.93 -1.70
N CYS A 339 -2.25 -13.62 -1.67
CA CYS A 339 -0.91 -13.07 -1.90
C CYS A 339 0.12 -13.53 -0.85
N MET A 340 -0.24 -13.61 0.43
CA MET A 340 0.67 -14.14 1.47
C MET A 340 0.98 -15.63 1.27
N LEU A 341 0.03 -16.38 0.70
CA LEU A 341 0.25 -17.77 0.28
C LEU A 341 0.94 -17.88 -1.09
N GLY A 342 1.23 -16.79 -1.80
CA GLY A 342 1.85 -16.82 -3.13
C GLY A 342 0.93 -17.21 -4.29
N ALA A 343 -0.39 -17.30 -4.07
CA ALA A 343 -1.37 -17.56 -5.11
C ALA A 343 -1.92 -16.24 -5.66
N PHE A 344 -1.75 -15.97 -6.95
CA PHE A 344 -2.12 -14.71 -7.58
C PHE A 344 -3.25 -14.82 -8.60
N GLU A 345 -3.47 -15.98 -9.22
CA GLU A 345 -4.59 -16.19 -10.15
C GLU A 345 -5.96 -15.79 -9.55
N PRO A 346 -6.37 -16.26 -8.34
CA PRO A 346 -7.63 -15.84 -7.74
C PRO A 346 -7.67 -14.36 -7.35
N VAL A 347 -6.51 -13.73 -7.14
CA VAL A 347 -6.41 -12.30 -6.78
C VAL A 347 -6.90 -11.42 -7.93
N VAL A 348 -6.57 -11.78 -9.18
CA VAL A 348 -7.01 -11.04 -10.37
C VAL A 348 -8.53 -11.05 -10.50
N GLU A 349 -9.17 -12.20 -10.27
CA GLU A 349 -10.62 -12.34 -10.32
C GLU A 349 -11.29 -11.52 -9.21
N LEU A 350 -10.80 -11.64 -7.98
CA LEU A 350 -11.31 -10.91 -6.83
C LEU A 350 -11.19 -9.39 -7.02
N TYR A 351 -10.03 -8.92 -7.47
CA TYR A 351 -9.81 -7.49 -7.72
C TYR A 351 -10.67 -6.97 -8.88
N SER A 352 -10.82 -7.75 -9.95
CA SER A 352 -11.72 -7.39 -11.05
C SER A 352 -13.17 -7.29 -10.56
N SER A 353 -13.58 -8.17 -9.64
CA SER A 353 -14.92 -8.13 -9.03
C SER A 353 -15.15 -6.98 -8.05
N LEU A 354 -14.09 -6.33 -7.56
CA LEU A 354 -14.19 -5.07 -6.80
C LEU A 354 -14.54 -3.89 -7.70
N ASP A 355 -14.36 -4.03 -9.02
CA ASP A 355 -14.61 -2.98 -10.01
C ASP A 355 -13.84 -1.68 -9.69
N ALA A 356 -12.57 -1.83 -9.30
CA ALA A 356 -11.70 -0.71 -8.94
C ALA A 356 -11.44 0.21 -10.13
N LYS A 357 -11.78 1.51 -9.99
CA LYS A 357 -11.74 2.51 -11.06
C LYS A 357 -10.97 3.76 -10.66
N HIS A 358 -10.38 4.42 -11.67
CA HIS A 358 -9.77 5.74 -11.57
C HIS A 358 -8.79 5.84 -10.38
N ILE A 359 -9.08 6.72 -9.41
CA ILE A 359 -8.24 6.97 -8.23
C ILE A 359 -7.96 5.71 -7.39
N GLN A 360 -8.80 4.68 -7.51
CA GLN A 360 -8.57 3.39 -6.86
C GLN A 360 -7.33 2.67 -7.39
N HIS A 361 -6.90 2.93 -8.63
CA HIS A 361 -5.65 2.39 -9.15
C HIS A 361 -4.42 2.95 -8.41
N ASP A 362 -4.48 4.18 -7.87
CA ASP A 362 -3.39 4.75 -7.05
C ASP A 362 -3.46 4.29 -5.59
N THR A 363 -4.67 4.17 -5.04
CA THR A 363 -4.89 3.91 -3.61
C THR A 363 -4.90 2.42 -3.25
N ILE A 364 -5.45 1.54 -4.08
CA ILE A 364 -5.54 0.09 -3.82
C ILE A 364 -4.88 -0.78 -4.90
N GLY A 365 -4.50 -0.21 -6.06
CA GLY A 365 -3.84 -0.94 -7.16
C GLY A 365 -2.48 -1.55 -6.80
N TYR A 366 -1.85 -1.07 -5.72
CA TYR A 366 -0.64 -1.68 -5.15
C TYR A 366 -0.86 -3.14 -4.72
N MET A 367 -2.09 -3.54 -4.41
CA MET A 367 -2.41 -4.93 -4.03
C MET A 367 -2.29 -5.92 -5.20
N LEU A 368 -2.28 -5.45 -6.44
CA LEU A 368 -2.03 -6.29 -7.63
C LEU A 368 -0.57 -6.20 -8.07
N THR A 369 -0.17 -5.00 -8.44
CA THR A 369 1.11 -4.68 -9.11
C THR A 369 2.33 -5.13 -8.32
N ARG A 370 2.23 -5.14 -6.99
CA ARG A 370 3.28 -5.61 -6.08
C ARG A 370 3.56 -7.11 -6.21
N TYR A 371 2.52 -7.92 -6.39
CA TYR A 371 2.59 -9.37 -6.27
C TYR A 371 2.58 -10.09 -7.62
N ALA A 372 1.98 -9.48 -8.65
CA ALA A 372 1.80 -10.12 -9.95
C ALA A 372 3.12 -10.65 -10.55
N THR A 373 4.12 -9.78 -10.68
CA THR A 373 5.45 -10.17 -11.17
C THR A 373 6.17 -11.04 -10.16
N ALA A 374 6.02 -10.76 -8.87
CA ALA A 374 6.71 -11.46 -7.78
C ALA A 374 6.40 -12.95 -7.72
N PHE A 375 5.20 -13.34 -8.14
CA PHE A 375 4.74 -14.73 -8.20
C PHE A 375 4.71 -15.28 -9.63
N GLY A 376 5.39 -14.64 -10.59
CA GLY A 376 5.60 -15.19 -11.93
C GLY A 376 4.38 -15.17 -12.85
N HIS A 377 3.34 -14.39 -12.53
CA HIS A 377 2.18 -14.18 -13.40
C HIS A 377 2.42 -12.97 -14.30
N TYR A 378 3.29 -13.10 -15.30
CA TYR A 378 3.75 -12.00 -16.13
C TYR A 378 2.64 -11.40 -17.00
N ALA A 379 1.71 -12.22 -17.49
CA ALA A 379 0.55 -11.74 -18.23
C ALA A 379 -0.35 -10.82 -17.36
N ALA A 380 -0.66 -11.27 -16.14
CA ALA A 380 -1.46 -10.49 -15.19
C ALA A 380 -0.72 -9.24 -14.70
N ALA A 381 0.60 -9.32 -14.51
CA ALA A 381 1.44 -8.19 -14.17
C ALA A 381 1.43 -7.12 -15.26
N SER A 382 1.59 -7.54 -16.51
CA SER A 382 1.53 -6.69 -17.70
C SER A 382 0.20 -5.93 -17.77
N GLN A 383 -0.92 -6.64 -17.59
CA GLN A 383 -2.25 -6.06 -17.60
C GLN A 383 -2.48 -5.09 -16.43
N SER A 384 -2.06 -5.48 -15.21
CA SER A 384 -2.19 -4.65 -14.00
C SER A 384 -1.42 -3.33 -14.14
N CYS A 385 -0.18 -3.38 -14.65
CA CYS A 385 0.60 -2.18 -14.91
C CYS A 385 -0.05 -1.28 -15.97
N ASN A 386 -0.59 -1.88 -17.04
CA ASN A 386 -1.26 -1.13 -18.09
C ASN A 386 -2.51 -0.40 -17.59
N PHE A 387 -3.30 -1.01 -16.71
CA PHE A 387 -4.47 -0.33 -16.11
C PHE A 387 -4.05 0.88 -15.27
N ALA A 388 -3.04 0.73 -14.41
CA ALA A 388 -2.54 1.83 -13.61
C ALA A 388 -1.92 2.95 -14.46
N LEU A 389 -1.06 2.64 -15.45
CA LEU A 389 -0.45 3.65 -16.33
C LEU A 389 -1.49 4.41 -17.16
N ARG A 390 -2.52 3.72 -17.68
CA ARG A 390 -3.63 4.38 -18.39
C ARG A 390 -4.31 5.41 -17.50
N PHE A 391 -4.59 5.05 -16.24
CA PHE A 391 -5.15 6.00 -15.28
C PHE A 391 -4.25 7.22 -15.06
N PHE A 392 -2.95 7.03 -14.77
CA PHE A 392 -2.05 8.15 -14.51
C PHE A 392 -1.89 9.08 -15.71
N HIS A 393 -1.74 8.53 -16.93
CA HIS A 393 -1.62 9.32 -18.15
C HIS A 393 -2.92 10.05 -18.52
N SER A 394 -4.08 9.38 -18.39
CA SER A 394 -5.37 10.05 -18.56
C SER A 394 -5.54 11.18 -17.55
N ASN A 395 -5.22 10.94 -16.27
CA ASN A 395 -5.33 11.95 -15.21
C ASN A 395 -4.47 13.19 -15.47
N GLN A 396 -3.25 13.02 -16.01
CA GLN A 396 -2.38 14.14 -16.40
C GLN A 396 -3.03 15.08 -17.41
N LYS A 397 -3.71 14.49 -18.41
CA LYS A 397 -4.44 15.22 -19.44
C LYS A 397 -5.72 15.84 -18.87
N ASP A 398 -6.56 15.02 -18.25
CA ASP A 398 -7.90 15.40 -17.81
C ASP A 398 -7.85 16.47 -16.72
N THR A 399 -6.97 16.33 -15.71
CA THR A 399 -6.83 17.33 -14.64
C THR A 399 -6.37 18.68 -15.20
N SER A 400 -5.51 18.68 -16.22
CA SER A 400 -5.07 19.91 -16.87
C SER A 400 -6.23 20.61 -17.61
N GLU A 401 -7.14 19.85 -18.22
CA GLU A 401 -8.36 20.38 -18.81
C GLU A 401 -9.34 20.92 -17.76
N TYR A 402 -9.54 20.21 -16.65
CA TYR A 402 -10.42 20.66 -15.56
C TYR A 402 -9.89 21.93 -14.87
N ILE A 403 -8.57 22.13 -14.81
CA ILE A 403 -7.98 23.42 -14.37
C ILE A 403 -8.38 24.56 -15.32
N ILE A 404 -8.36 24.32 -16.64
CA ILE A 404 -8.79 25.32 -17.63
C ILE A 404 -10.29 25.59 -17.48
N GLN A 405 -11.10 24.56 -17.27
CA GLN A 405 -12.55 24.70 -17.06
C GLN A 405 -12.88 25.45 -15.76
N ALA A 406 -12.10 25.27 -14.69
CA ALA A 406 -12.29 26.00 -13.44
C ALA A 406 -12.20 27.53 -13.63
N TYR A 407 -11.29 28.02 -14.48
CA TYR A 407 -11.25 29.43 -14.86
C TYR A 407 -12.53 29.87 -15.60
N LYS A 408 -13.07 29.04 -16.51
CA LYS A 408 -14.28 29.35 -17.29
C LYS A 408 -15.53 29.44 -16.40
N TYR A 409 -15.63 28.58 -15.39
CA TYR A 409 -16.76 28.54 -14.47
C TYR A 409 -16.58 29.43 -13.23
N GLY A 410 -15.47 30.16 -13.11
CA GLY A 410 -15.21 31.04 -11.97
C GLY A 410 -14.88 30.30 -10.66
N ALA A 411 -14.52 29.01 -10.71
CA ALA A 411 -14.17 28.22 -9.54
C ALA A 411 -12.71 28.47 -9.09
N PHE A 412 -12.36 29.73 -8.82
CA PHE A 412 -10.98 30.14 -8.58
C PHE A 412 -10.35 29.49 -7.34
N GLU A 413 -11.14 29.28 -6.29
CA GLU A 413 -10.69 28.63 -5.04
C GLU A 413 -10.28 27.16 -5.25
N LYS A 414 -10.85 26.49 -6.27
CA LYS A 414 -10.54 25.09 -6.62
C LYS A 414 -9.28 24.92 -7.47
N ILE A 415 -8.78 25.98 -8.09
CA ILE A 415 -7.60 25.91 -8.96
C ILE A 415 -6.34 25.50 -8.16
N PRO A 416 -6.01 26.11 -7.00
CA PRO A 416 -4.91 25.63 -6.16
C PRO A 416 -5.09 24.17 -5.71
N GLU A 417 -6.32 23.75 -5.38
CA GLU A 417 -6.62 22.36 -4.99
C GLU A 417 -6.36 21.39 -6.16
N PHE A 418 -6.80 21.72 -7.38
CA PHE A 418 -6.54 20.91 -8.58
C PHE A 418 -5.06 20.83 -8.93
N ILE A 419 -4.31 21.92 -8.78
CA ILE A 419 -2.85 21.91 -8.97
C ILE A 419 -2.18 21.01 -7.94
N ALA A 420 -2.57 21.12 -6.66
CA ALA A 420 -2.04 20.28 -5.59
C ALA A 420 -2.36 18.80 -5.83
N PHE A 421 -3.59 18.48 -6.23
CA PHE A 421 -4.03 17.13 -6.58
C PHE A 421 -3.23 16.56 -7.77
N ARG A 422 -3.09 17.34 -8.85
CA ARG A 422 -2.28 16.96 -10.02
C ARG A 422 -0.83 16.66 -9.63
N ASN A 423 -0.22 17.54 -8.84
CA ASN A 423 1.16 17.38 -8.39
C ASN A 423 1.30 16.16 -7.48
N ARG A 424 0.34 15.91 -6.58
CA ARG A 424 0.30 14.72 -5.70
C ARG A 424 0.22 13.41 -6.49
N LEU A 425 -0.57 13.36 -7.56
CA LEU A 425 -0.68 12.18 -8.42
C LEU A 425 0.55 11.98 -9.32
N ASN A 426 1.10 13.06 -9.88
CA ASN A 426 2.32 12.98 -10.68
C ASN A 426 3.54 12.57 -9.86
N ALA A 427 3.56 12.91 -8.57
CA ALA A 427 4.58 12.49 -7.63
C ALA A 427 4.21 11.20 -6.88
N SER A 428 3.20 10.44 -7.34
CA SER A 428 2.82 9.18 -6.68
C SER A 428 3.98 8.16 -6.70
N LEU A 429 4.24 7.58 -5.53
CA LEU A 429 5.11 6.42 -5.38
C LEU A 429 4.63 5.27 -6.26
N HIS A 430 3.33 5.00 -6.24
CA HIS A 430 2.75 3.90 -7.00
C HIS A 430 2.92 4.10 -8.52
N PHE A 431 2.78 5.34 -9.00
CA PHE A 431 3.03 5.65 -10.41
C PHE A 431 4.48 5.33 -10.82
N SER A 432 5.45 5.75 -9.99
CA SER A 432 6.87 5.49 -10.25
C SER A 432 7.19 3.99 -10.22
N GLN A 433 6.64 3.26 -9.25
CA GLN A 433 6.77 1.79 -9.16
C GLN A 433 6.22 1.09 -10.40
N VAL A 434 4.99 1.41 -10.80
CA VAL A 434 4.36 0.77 -11.97
C VAL A 434 5.13 1.10 -13.25
N ARG A 435 5.60 2.33 -13.43
CA ARG A 435 6.39 2.71 -14.60
C ARG A 435 7.68 1.90 -14.68
N THR A 436 8.44 1.82 -13.58
CA THR A 436 9.69 1.05 -13.53
C THR A 436 9.45 -0.44 -13.75
N GLU A 437 8.46 -1.04 -13.08
CA GLU A 437 8.16 -2.47 -13.21
C GLU A 437 7.59 -2.80 -14.60
N ARG A 438 6.80 -1.90 -15.22
CA ARG A 438 6.35 -2.10 -16.61
C ARG A 438 7.53 -2.16 -17.57
N MET A 439 8.46 -1.21 -17.48
CA MET A 439 9.65 -1.16 -18.34
C MET A 439 10.55 -2.39 -18.13
N LEU A 440 10.77 -2.80 -16.87
CA LEU A 440 11.51 -4.02 -16.57
C LEU A 440 10.80 -5.28 -17.10
N LEU A 441 9.48 -5.34 -17.00
CA LEU A 441 8.69 -6.46 -17.52
C LEU A 441 8.75 -6.55 -19.06
N ASP A 442 8.67 -5.41 -19.76
CA ASP A 442 8.79 -5.37 -21.22
C ASP A 442 10.17 -5.85 -21.68
N LEU A 443 11.24 -5.40 -21.00
CA LEU A 443 12.58 -5.93 -21.23
C LEU A 443 12.63 -7.44 -20.95
N LEU A 444 12.12 -7.87 -19.80
CA LEU A 444 12.13 -9.26 -19.35
C LEU A 444 11.38 -10.20 -20.29
N LEU A 445 10.32 -9.76 -20.96
CA LEU A 445 9.51 -10.61 -21.82
C LEU A 445 9.94 -10.57 -23.30
N GLU A 446 10.46 -9.44 -23.79
CA GLU A 446 10.66 -9.22 -25.23
C GLU A 446 12.13 -9.04 -25.64
N ALA A 447 12.93 -8.35 -24.81
CA ALA A 447 14.29 -7.97 -25.20
C ALA A 447 15.21 -9.18 -25.37
N ASN A 448 15.92 -9.23 -26.49
CA ASN A 448 16.70 -10.35 -27.02
C ASN A 448 15.93 -11.68 -27.19
N ILE A 449 14.58 -11.66 -27.19
CA ILE A 449 13.74 -12.80 -27.62
C ILE A 449 13.12 -12.48 -28.99
N SER A 450 12.34 -11.40 -29.03
CA SER A 450 11.63 -10.95 -30.25
C SER A 450 12.23 -9.68 -30.83
N THR A 451 12.72 -8.78 -29.97
CA THR A 451 13.34 -7.50 -30.34
C THR A 451 14.74 -7.41 -29.74
N SER A 452 15.64 -6.63 -30.34
CA SER A 452 16.96 -6.41 -29.73
C SER A 452 16.85 -5.53 -28.49
N LEU A 453 17.74 -5.73 -27.50
CA LEU A 453 17.77 -4.89 -26.31
C LEU A 453 17.87 -3.38 -26.64
N GLU A 454 18.67 -3.01 -27.64
CA GLU A 454 18.81 -1.63 -28.09
C GLU A 454 17.50 -1.04 -28.62
N GLU A 455 16.75 -1.81 -29.41
CA GLU A 455 15.46 -1.40 -29.97
C GLU A 455 14.41 -1.24 -28.88
N SER A 456 14.33 -2.18 -27.92
CA SER A 456 13.42 -2.07 -26.77
C SER A 456 13.72 -0.84 -25.92
N ILE A 457 14.99 -0.54 -25.64
CA ILE A 457 15.39 0.65 -24.88
C ILE A 457 14.99 1.94 -25.61
N LYS A 458 15.23 2.00 -26.93
CA LYS A 458 14.86 3.15 -27.76
C LYS A 458 13.36 3.37 -27.81
N SER A 459 12.56 2.31 -27.95
CA SER A 459 11.10 2.42 -28.03
C SER A 459 10.47 2.91 -26.71
N MET A 460 11.09 2.57 -25.58
CA MET A 460 10.66 3.03 -24.24
C MET A 460 11.16 4.44 -23.88
N GLY A 461 12.03 5.05 -24.69
CA GLY A 461 12.65 6.34 -24.36
C GLY A 461 13.53 6.29 -23.11
N LEU A 462 14.13 5.13 -22.81
CA LEU A 462 14.98 4.96 -21.63
C LEU A 462 16.33 5.64 -21.84
N SER A 463 16.71 6.49 -20.88
CA SER A 463 18.01 7.16 -20.84
C SER A 463 18.89 6.58 -19.74
N LEU A 464 20.20 6.59 -19.96
CA LEU A 464 21.18 6.25 -18.94
C LEU A 464 21.31 7.40 -17.91
N GLU A 465 21.21 8.65 -18.36
CA GLU A 465 21.53 9.84 -17.56
C GLU A 465 20.30 10.45 -16.88
N GLU A 466 19.17 10.44 -17.57
CA GLU A 466 17.94 11.07 -17.10
C GLU A 466 17.09 10.10 -16.28
N ASP A 467 16.46 10.62 -15.24
CA ASP A 467 15.53 9.90 -14.38
C ASP A 467 14.34 10.82 -14.09
N ASP A 468 13.16 10.34 -14.47
CA ASP A 468 11.91 11.09 -14.37
C ASP A 468 11.22 10.91 -13.01
N ILE A 469 11.81 10.12 -12.09
CA ILE A 469 11.24 9.88 -10.77
C ILE A 469 11.47 11.11 -9.87
N PRO A 470 10.40 11.70 -9.29
CA PRO A 470 10.52 12.88 -8.43
C PRO A 470 10.96 12.50 -7.01
N TRP A 471 12.19 11.99 -6.85
CA TRP A 471 12.72 11.42 -5.60
C TRP A 471 12.52 12.25 -4.34
N LYS A 472 12.51 13.59 -4.45
CA LYS A 472 12.35 14.52 -3.32
C LYS A 472 10.91 14.73 -2.90
N ASP A 473 9.97 14.58 -3.83
CA ASP A 473 8.56 14.95 -3.66
C ASP A 473 7.62 13.74 -3.69
N LEU A 474 8.17 12.51 -3.68
CA LEU A 474 7.41 11.26 -3.70
C LEU A 474 6.29 11.26 -2.65
N ARG A 475 5.09 10.89 -3.10
CA ARG A 475 3.88 10.80 -2.28
C ARG A 475 3.38 9.37 -2.23
N ASP A 476 3.31 8.83 -1.01
CA ASP A 476 2.61 7.58 -0.78
C ASP A 476 1.11 7.84 -0.64
N ASN A 477 0.36 7.49 -1.69
CA ASN A 477 -1.09 7.65 -1.73
C ASN A 477 -1.84 6.33 -1.47
N ARG A 478 -1.11 5.25 -1.15
CA ARG A 478 -1.73 3.94 -0.88
C ARG A 478 -2.69 4.06 0.31
N ASP A 479 -3.87 3.48 0.18
CA ASP A 479 -4.80 3.33 1.31
C ASP A 479 -4.35 2.12 2.13
N LEU A 480 -3.61 2.42 3.20
CA LEU A 480 -3.16 1.45 4.18
C LEU A 480 -4.21 1.16 5.26
N THR A 481 -5.41 1.74 5.15
CA THR A 481 -6.50 1.65 6.14
C THR A 481 -7.80 1.12 5.55
N VAL A 482 -7.77 0.67 4.29
CA VAL A 482 -8.95 0.15 3.58
C VAL A 482 -9.51 -1.13 4.21
N LEU A 483 -8.65 -1.96 4.81
CA LEU A 483 -9.05 -3.13 5.58
C LEU A 483 -9.54 -2.69 6.97
N PHE A 484 -10.74 -3.11 7.34
CA PHE A 484 -11.28 -2.80 8.66
C PHE A 484 -10.42 -3.39 9.76
N ASN A 485 -10.07 -2.55 10.74
CA ASN A 485 -9.26 -2.96 11.87
C ASN A 485 -9.97 -2.62 13.20
N TRP A 486 -10.28 -3.69 13.94
CA TRP A 486 -10.86 -3.65 15.28
C TRP A 486 -9.83 -3.98 16.37
N ASP A 487 -8.55 -4.10 16.04
CA ASP A 487 -7.48 -4.34 17.00
C ASP A 487 -7.27 -3.16 17.96
N PRO A 488 -6.68 -3.44 19.13
CA PRO A 488 -6.22 -2.42 20.07
C PRO A 488 -5.30 -1.37 19.43
N LYS A 489 -5.25 -0.18 20.01
CA LYS A 489 -4.48 0.97 19.48
C LYS A 489 -2.99 0.65 19.27
N ASP A 490 -2.40 -0.16 20.15
CA ASP A 490 -1.01 -0.61 20.10
C ASP A 490 -0.72 -1.61 18.98
N LYS A 491 -1.71 -2.38 18.53
CA LYS A 491 -1.60 -3.31 17.39
C LYS A 491 -2.02 -2.69 16.04
N ASN A 492 -2.55 -1.46 16.04
CA ASN A 492 -2.91 -0.74 14.83
C ASN A 492 -1.67 -0.22 14.08
N ILE A 493 -1.88 0.23 12.84
CA ILE A 493 -0.83 0.86 12.02
C ILE A 493 -0.48 2.21 12.63
N SER A 494 0.77 2.36 13.10
CA SER A 494 1.31 3.62 13.60
C SER A 494 1.81 4.52 12.47
N GLU A 495 2.00 5.81 12.75
CA GLU A 495 2.66 6.73 11.81
C GLU A 495 4.12 6.32 11.53
N GLU A 496 4.78 5.65 12.48
CA GLU A 496 6.10 5.05 12.26
C GLU A 496 6.04 3.91 11.23
N HIS A 497 5.05 3.02 11.31
CA HIS A 497 4.86 1.96 10.30
C HIS A 497 4.65 2.56 8.89
N ARG A 498 3.88 3.65 8.77
CA ARG A 498 3.69 4.35 7.48
C ARG A 498 5.01 4.92 6.95
N LYS A 499 5.77 5.59 7.84
CA LYS A 499 7.08 6.17 7.49
C LYS A 499 8.07 5.09 7.05
N TYR A 500 8.17 4.00 7.80
CA TYR A 500 9.06 2.89 7.47
C TYR A 500 8.66 2.20 6.18
N SER A 501 7.37 1.99 5.94
CA SER A 501 6.90 1.44 4.66
C SER A 501 7.30 2.33 3.48
N LEU A 502 7.13 3.65 3.60
CA LEU A 502 7.55 4.59 2.57
C LEU A 502 9.07 4.57 2.34
N GLU A 503 9.87 4.54 3.40
CA GLU A 503 11.34 4.45 3.34
C GLU A 503 11.79 3.16 2.63
N GLU A 504 11.17 2.04 2.99
CA GLU A 504 11.44 0.72 2.40
C GLU A 504 11.07 0.67 0.91
N GLU A 505 9.87 1.11 0.56
CA GLU A 505 9.37 1.11 -0.83
C GLU A 505 10.17 2.08 -1.71
N THR A 506 10.59 3.22 -1.16
CA THR A 506 11.46 4.17 -1.87
C THR A 506 12.85 3.57 -2.12
N THR A 507 13.41 2.87 -1.13
CA THR A 507 14.71 2.20 -1.27
C THR A 507 14.63 1.08 -2.30
N TRP A 508 13.57 0.27 -2.25
CA TRP A 508 13.31 -0.78 -3.23
C TRP A 508 13.13 -0.22 -4.64
N LEU A 509 12.30 0.81 -4.81
CA LEU A 509 12.12 1.52 -6.09
C LEU A 509 13.45 2.07 -6.62
N ARG A 510 14.31 2.60 -5.75
CA ARG A 510 15.63 3.10 -6.15
C ARG A 510 16.55 2.00 -6.66
N ILE A 511 16.57 0.85 -5.99
CA ILE A 511 17.32 -0.32 -6.47
C ILE A 511 16.81 -0.73 -7.87
N ARG A 512 15.48 -0.83 -8.04
CA ARG A 512 14.87 -1.22 -9.33
C ARG A 512 15.11 -0.21 -10.45
N SER A 513 14.97 1.09 -10.18
CA SER A 513 15.24 2.15 -11.15
C SER A 513 16.71 2.19 -11.56
N LEU A 514 17.65 2.05 -10.61
CA LEU A 514 19.07 1.99 -10.90
C LEU A 514 19.44 0.75 -11.74
N THR A 515 18.86 -0.42 -11.42
CA THR A 515 19.01 -1.63 -12.25
C THR A 515 18.52 -1.40 -13.67
N LEU A 516 17.33 -0.81 -13.84
CA LEU A 516 16.77 -0.48 -15.16
C LEU A 516 17.68 0.46 -15.97
N ARG A 517 18.23 1.50 -15.34
CA ARG A 517 19.16 2.45 -15.97
C ARG A 517 20.52 1.83 -16.30
N LEU A 518 21.03 0.93 -15.46
CA LEU A 518 22.26 0.20 -15.76
C LEU A 518 22.07 -0.75 -16.96
N ILE A 519 20.91 -1.41 -17.06
CA ILE A 519 20.55 -2.21 -18.24
C ILE A 519 20.46 -1.33 -19.49
N SER A 520 19.86 -0.13 -19.38
CA SER A 520 19.73 0.78 -20.53
C SER A 520 21.09 1.28 -21.08
N GLY A 521 22.13 1.26 -20.24
CA GLY A 521 23.50 1.61 -20.64
C GLY A 521 24.21 0.55 -21.50
N LEU A 522 23.80 -0.73 -21.45
CA LEU A 522 24.54 -1.81 -22.11
C LEU A 522 24.72 -1.62 -23.63
N PRO A 523 23.68 -1.28 -24.42
CA PRO A 523 23.87 -1.07 -25.86
C PRO A 523 24.73 0.14 -26.18
N ALA A 524 24.73 1.15 -25.31
CA ALA A 524 25.48 2.39 -25.51
C ALA A 524 26.99 2.24 -25.34
N LEU A 525 27.45 1.12 -24.76
CA LEU A 525 28.85 0.77 -24.51
C LEU A 525 29.49 -0.13 -25.59
N GLY A 526 28.79 -0.40 -26.70
CA GLY A 526 29.23 -1.32 -27.75
C GLY A 526 30.60 -0.99 -28.37
N HIS A 527 31.25 -2.02 -28.94
CA HIS A 527 32.61 -1.93 -29.49
C HIS A 527 32.74 -0.87 -30.61
N SER A 528 33.60 0.12 -30.40
CA SER A 528 33.93 1.16 -31.39
C SER A 528 35.12 0.73 -32.25
N SER A 529 34.87 0.41 -33.52
CA SER A 529 35.91 0.03 -34.49
C SER A 529 36.59 1.22 -35.19
N GLN A 530 36.59 2.43 -34.60
CA GLN A 530 37.26 3.58 -35.23
C GLN A 530 38.77 3.61 -34.93
N PRO A 531 39.64 3.87 -35.93
CA PRO A 531 41.07 4.01 -35.71
C PRO A 531 41.34 5.28 -34.90
N LYS A 532 42.11 5.15 -33.81
CA LYS A 532 42.59 6.23 -32.92
C LYS A 532 43.58 7.20 -33.60
N ASN A 533 43.27 7.69 -34.81
CA ASN A 533 44.03 8.71 -35.54
C ASN A 533 43.13 9.91 -35.89
N SER A 534 42.43 10.45 -34.91
CA SER A 534 41.97 11.84 -34.98
C SER A 534 41.99 12.44 -33.60
N GLU A 535 42.73 13.53 -33.51
CA GLU A 535 43.02 14.32 -32.32
C GLU A 535 41.73 14.80 -31.62
N LYS A 536 41.80 14.84 -30.28
CA LYS A 536 41.20 15.85 -29.40
C LYS A 536 40.09 16.70 -30.04
N SER A 537 38.87 16.17 -30.14
CA SER A 537 37.68 17.02 -30.07
C SER A 537 37.32 17.16 -28.59
N THR A 538 37.66 18.32 -28.02
CA THR A 538 37.20 18.76 -26.72
C THR A 538 35.68 18.92 -26.73
N GLU A 539 34.94 17.85 -26.39
CA GLU A 539 33.60 17.99 -25.83
C GLU A 539 33.76 18.33 -24.35
N ASN A 540 33.92 19.63 -24.07
CA ASN A 540 33.98 20.13 -22.71
C ASN A 540 32.61 19.90 -22.04
N GLY A 541 32.53 18.91 -21.14
CA GLY A 541 31.47 18.85 -20.11
C GLY A 541 30.60 17.60 -20.08
N VAL A 542 30.71 16.65 -21.01
CA VAL A 542 29.93 15.40 -20.98
C VAL A 542 30.77 14.28 -20.36
N SER A 543 30.32 13.76 -19.21
CA SER A 543 30.85 12.54 -18.59
C SER A 543 30.91 11.41 -19.62
N SER A 544 31.99 10.64 -19.66
CA SER A 544 32.02 9.48 -20.57
C SER A 544 30.91 8.50 -20.17
N LYS A 545 30.26 7.83 -21.13
CA LYS A 545 29.13 6.93 -20.85
C LYS A 545 29.47 5.85 -19.82
N ILE A 546 30.70 5.35 -19.84
CA ILE A 546 31.18 4.38 -18.84
C ILE A 546 31.33 5.00 -17.45
N ASP A 547 31.72 6.27 -17.34
CA ASP A 547 31.82 6.96 -16.04
C ASP A 547 30.42 7.20 -15.44
N THR A 548 29.42 7.44 -16.29
CA THR A 548 28.01 7.46 -15.87
C THR A 548 27.58 6.10 -15.33
N VAL A 549 27.87 5.00 -16.05
CA VAL A 549 27.59 3.61 -15.58
C VAL A 549 28.26 3.33 -14.24
N ARG A 550 29.56 3.66 -14.09
CA ARG A 550 30.30 3.48 -12.81
C ARG A 550 29.69 4.31 -11.68
N THR A 551 29.21 5.52 -11.98
CA THR A 551 28.54 6.38 -11.01
C THR A 551 27.22 5.78 -10.56
N LEU A 552 26.40 5.26 -11.49
CA LEU A 552 25.16 4.57 -11.17
C LEU A 552 25.40 3.28 -10.38
N LEU A 553 26.46 2.54 -10.69
CA LEU A 553 26.85 1.34 -9.95
C LEU A 553 27.20 1.67 -8.49
N ARG A 554 27.93 2.76 -8.24
CA ARG A 554 28.18 3.25 -6.88
C ARG A 554 26.88 3.65 -6.16
N GLN A 555 25.97 4.32 -6.86
CA GLN A 555 24.66 4.65 -6.29
C GLN A 555 23.83 3.40 -5.97
N LEU A 556 23.95 2.34 -6.77
CA LEU A 556 23.29 1.06 -6.51
C LEU A 556 23.89 0.39 -5.27
N ASP A 557 25.22 0.37 -5.14
CA ASP A 557 25.89 -0.13 -3.93
C ASP A 557 25.46 0.65 -2.68
N ASP A 558 25.35 1.98 -2.78
CA ASP A 558 24.86 2.84 -1.69
C ASP A 558 23.41 2.51 -1.31
N ALA A 559 22.52 2.38 -2.31
CA ALA A 559 21.12 2.03 -2.09
C ALA A 559 20.97 0.64 -1.44
N VAL A 560 21.78 -0.33 -1.88
CA VAL A 560 21.79 -1.69 -1.33
C VAL A 560 22.32 -1.71 0.11
N ARG A 561 23.37 -0.95 0.41
CA ARG A 561 23.85 -0.78 1.80
C ARG A 561 22.80 -0.15 2.69
N SER A 562 22.13 0.89 2.20
CA SER A 562 21.01 1.53 2.92
C SER A 562 19.87 0.55 3.17
N GLY A 563 19.50 -0.26 2.17
CA GLY A 563 18.47 -1.29 2.30
C GLY A 563 18.84 -2.37 3.32
N LYS A 564 20.09 -2.87 3.28
CA LYS A 564 20.58 -3.85 4.28
C LYS A 564 20.56 -3.28 5.70
N TRP A 565 20.96 -2.01 5.88
CA TRP A 565 20.89 -1.34 7.17
C TRP A 565 19.43 -1.16 7.65
N PHE A 566 18.52 -0.81 6.73
CA PHE A 566 17.10 -0.71 7.04
C PHE A 566 16.55 -2.06 7.56
N LEU A 567 16.88 -3.17 6.90
CA LEU A 567 16.40 -4.50 7.30
C LEU A 567 16.92 -4.96 8.67
N GLN A 568 18.08 -4.46 9.12
CA GLN A 568 18.58 -4.73 10.48
C GLN A 568 17.65 -4.20 11.58
N LYS A 569 16.75 -3.26 11.26
CA LYS A 569 15.72 -2.77 12.20
C LYS A 569 14.65 -3.81 12.53
N ASN A 570 14.54 -4.91 11.76
CA ASN A 570 13.59 -6.02 11.97
C ASN A 570 12.14 -5.55 12.24
N ILE A 571 11.67 -4.61 11.42
CA ILE A 571 10.35 -4.00 11.56
C ILE A 571 9.28 -5.05 11.24
N GLN A 572 8.32 -5.22 12.16
CA GLN A 572 7.18 -6.10 11.99
C GLN A 572 5.94 -5.26 11.66
N TYR A 573 5.42 -5.40 10.45
CA TYR A 573 4.19 -4.71 10.06
C TYR A 573 2.95 -5.52 10.50
N PRO A 574 1.87 -4.87 10.97
CA PRO A 574 0.59 -5.55 11.19
C PRO A 574 0.08 -6.21 9.90
N VAL A 575 -0.60 -7.35 10.01
CA VAL A 575 -1.10 -8.11 8.84
C VAL A 575 -2.03 -7.29 7.95
N LEU A 576 -2.89 -6.47 8.56
CA LEU A 576 -3.81 -5.54 7.89
C LEU A 576 -3.13 -4.23 7.44
N GLY A 577 -1.84 -4.09 7.72
CA GLY A 577 -1.03 -2.92 7.39
C GLY A 577 -0.27 -3.02 6.07
N PRO A 578 0.71 -2.12 5.86
CA PRO A 578 1.50 -2.13 4.64
C PRO A 578 2.23 -3.48 4.50
N PRO A 579 2.19 -4.12 3.32
CA PRO A 579 3.04 -5.28 3.09
C PRO A 579 4.52 -4.86 3.05
N PRO A 580 5.44 -5.66 3.62
CA PRO A 580 6.88 -5.43 3.47
C PRO A 580 7.28 -5.54 2.00
N SER A 581 8.34 -4.85 1.58
CA SER A 581 8.86 -4.88 0.20
C SER A 581 9.46 -6.24 -0.19
N ARG A 582 9.79 -6.45 -1.47
CA ARG A 582 10.54 -7.64 -1.93
C ARG A 582 12.04 -7.55 -1.59
N MET A 583 12.48 -6.47 -0.96
CA MET A 583 13.89 -6.16 -0.74
C MET A 583 14.61 -7.19 0.14
N ALA A 584 13.95 -7.68 1.20
CA ALA A 584 14.51 -8.71 2.06
C ALA A 584 14.77 -10.01 1.28
N SER A 585 13.72 -10.55 0.63
CA SER A 585 13.83 -11.73 -0.22
C SER A 585 14.84 -11.56 -1.36
N PHE A 586 14.96 -10.36 -1.93
CA PHE A 586 15.92 -10.05 -2.99
C PHE A 586 17.38 -10.16 -2.53
N PHE A 587 17.68 -9.77 -1.28
CA PHE A 587 19.01 -9.94 -0.69
C PHE A 587 19.25 -11.38 -0.27
N ASP A 588 18.27 -12.01 0.38
CA ASP A 588 18.37 -13.38 0.90
C ASP A 588 18.51 -14.40 -0.23
N SER A 589 17.85 -14.19 -1.36
CA SER A 589 17.99 -15.04 -2.56
C SER A 589 19.38 -14.97 -3.19
N GLY A 590 20.21 -13.97 -2.87
CA GLY A 590 21.51 -13.71 -3.52
C GLY A 590 21.41 -12.96 -4.85
N SER A 591 20.20 -12.62 -5.30
CA SER A 591 19.93 -11.98 -6.60
C SER A 591 20.61 -10.63 -6.74
N CYS A 592 20.54 -9.82 -5.69
CA CYS A 592 21.23 -8.53 -5.63
C CYS A 592 22.73 -8.65 -5.88
N GLN A 593 23.40 -9.59 -5.22
CA GLN A 593 24.85 -9.77 -5.32
C GLN A 593 25.27 -10.21 -6.72
N SER A 594 24.51 -11.14 -7.31
CA SER A 594 24.72 -11.59 -8.70
C SER A 594 24.59 -10.41 -9.67
N GLN A 595 23.53 -9.59 -9.55
CA GLN A 595 23.30 -8.44 -10.42
C GLN A 595 24.40 -7.38 -10.31
N ILE A 596 24.83 -7.04 -9.09
CA ILE A 596 25.94 -6.09 -8.89
C ILE A 596 27.23 -6.64 -9.53
N SER A 597 27.54 -7.91 -9.29
CA SER A 597 28.75 -8.55 -9.85
C SER A 597 28.72 -8.56 -11.39
N LEU A 598 27.54 -8.71 -12.02
CA LEU A 598 27.36 -8.59 -13.47
C LEU A 598 27.63 -7.17 -13.98
N PHE A 599 27.18 -6.13 -13.28
CA PHE A 599 27.45 -4.75 -13.69
C PHE A 599 28.93 -4.36 -13.49
N TYR A 600 29.60 -4.90 -12.48
CA TYR A 600 31.06 -4.79 -12.37
C TYR A 600 31.78 -5.47 -13.53
N LEU A 601 31.33 -6.66 -13.95
CA LEU A 601 31.87 -7.35 -15.13
C LEU A 601 31.76 -6.50 -16.41
N VAL A 602 30.66 -5.76 -16.61
CA VAL A 602 30.51 -4.82 -17.74
C VAL A 602 31.65 -3.79 -17.75
N SER A 603 32.01 -3.26 -16.58
CA SER A 603 33.10 -2.27 -16.46
C SER A 603 34.47 -2.87 -16.78
N GLU A 604 34.74 -4.10 -16.35
CA GLU A 604 35.99 -4.82 -16.65
C GLU A 604 36.11 -5.17 -18.14
N ILE A 605 35.01 -5.61 -18.77
CA ILE A 605 34.96 -5.90 -20.21
C ILE A 605 35.17 -4.63 -21.02
N TYR A 606 34.60 -3.50 -20.61
CA TYR A 606 34.84 -2.21 -21.25
C TYR A 606 36.32 -1.79 -21.11
N GLU A 607 36.92 -1.95 -19.92
CA GLU A 607 38.33 -1.66 -19.70
C GLU A 607 39.23 -2.51 -20.61
N LEU A 608 38.93 -3.81 -20.74
CA LEU A 608 39.60 -4.70 -21.68
C LEU A 608 39.51 -4.19 -23.12
N ASP A 609 38.33 -3.74 -23.55
CA ASP A 609 38.13 -3.21 -24.91
C ASP A 609 38.97 -1.96 -25.18
N THR A 610 39.04 -1.05 -24.19
CA THR A 610 39.79 0.20 -24.33
C THR A 610 41.31 0.03 -24.35
N ASN A 611 41.82 -0.93 -23.57
CA ASN A 611 43.24 -1.23 -23.41
C ASN A 611 43.75 -2.25 -24.45
N GLY A 612 42.88 -3.02 -25.06
CA GLY A 612 43.22 -4.06 -26.03
C GLY A 612 43.75 -5.34 -25.38
N LEU A 613 43.90 -6.41 -26.16
CA LEU A 613 44.22 -7.76 -25.67
C LEU A 613 45.70 -8.03 -25.31
N GLU A 614 46.63 -7.27 -25.87
CA GLU A 614 48.08 -7.59 -25.78
C GLU A 614 48.68 -7.17 -24.43
N ASP A 615 48.20 -6.08 -23.81
CA ASP A 615 48.73 -5.50 -22.55
C ASP A 615 47.77 -5.61 -21.33
N SER A 616 46.79 -6.52 -21.38
CA SER A 616 45.66 -6.59 -20.43
C SER A 616 45.54 -7.90 -19.65
N THR A 617 46.64 -8.64 -19.44
CA THR A 617 46.62 -9.95 -18.76
C THR A 617 45.94 -9.92 -17.39
N ALA A 618 46.23 -8.91 -16.56
CA ALA A 618 45.59 -8.74 -15.26
C ALA A 618 44.07 -8.52 -15.36
N ILE A 619 43.61 -7.74 -16.35
CA ILE A 619 42.18 -7.49 -16.59
C ILE A 619 41.49 -8.79 -17.03
N GLN A 620 42.14 -9.57 -17.90
CA GLN A 620 41.64 -10.86 -18.36
C GLN A 620 41.51 -11.88 -17.22
N GLU A 621 42.47 -11.91 -16.29
CA GLU A 621 42.39 -12.75 -15.08
C GLU A 621 41.26 -12.29 -14.16
N ARG A 622 41.08 -10.98 -13.94
CA ARG A 622 39.95 -10.43 -13.17
C ARG A 622 38.62 -10.84 -13.78
N ILE A 623 38.46 -10.70 -15.10
CA ILE A 623 37.27 -11.15 -15.83
C ILE A 623 37.02 -12.63 -15.61
N GLY A 624 38.04 -13.48 -15.78
CA GLY A 624 37.91 -14.93 -15.56
C GLY A 624 37.47 -15.29 -14.13
N ASN A 625 38.05 -14.63 -13.13
CA ASN A 625 37.67 -14.82 -11.73
C ASN A 625 36.23 -14.34 -11.45
N CYS A 626 35.83 -13.19 -12.01
CA CYS A 626 34.46 -12.68 -11.91
C CYS A 626 33.44 -13.65 -12.53
N LEU A 627 33.71 -14.18 -13.73
CA LEU A 627 32.85 -15.15 -14.40
C LEU A 627 32.69 -16.45 -13.58
N LYS A 628 33.79 -16.96 -13.02
CA LYS A 628 33.76 -18.15 -12.15
C LYS A 628 32.94 -17.89 -10.88
N SER A 629 33.19 -16.77 -10.19
CA SER A 629 32.45 -16.39 -8.99
C SER A 629 30.96 -16.17 -9.28
N LEU A 630 30.62 -15.59 -10.43
CA LEU A 630 29.23 -15.39 -10.86
C LEU A 630 28.51 -16.73 -11.05
N LEU A 631 29.18 -17.72 -11.65
CA LEU A 631 28.58 -19.04 -11.82
C LEU A 631 28.33 -19.75 -10.48
N GLU A 632 29.24 -19.60 -9.53
CA GLU A 632 29.07 -20.09 -8.15
C GLU A 632 27.89 -19.38 -7.46
N GLN A 633 27.81 -18.05 -7.54
CA GLN A 633 26.68 -17.27 -7.01
C GLN A 633 25.34 -17.72 -7.61
N LEU A 634 25.25 -17.84 -8.93
CA LEU A 634 24.04 -18.31 -9.60
C LEU A 634 23.67 -19.75 -9.20
N THR A 635 24.66 -20.61 -8.96
CA THR A 635 24.44 -21.98 -8.47
C THR A 635 23.83 -21.96 -7.07
N ASP A 636 24.33 -21.09 -6.18
CA ASP A 636 23.76 -20.90 -4.84
C ASP A 636 22.32 -20.36 -4.90
N GLN A 637 22.02 -19.46 -5.83
CA GLN A 637 20.64 -19.00 -6.06
C GLN A 637 19.72 -20.15 -6.47
N VAL A 638 20.16 -21.00 -7.40
CA VAL A 638 19.39 -22.18 -7.81
C VAL A 638 19.18 -23.15 -6.65
N ASN A 639 20.17 -23.32 -5.77
CA ASN A 639 20.01 -24.16 -4.58
C ASN A 639 18.92 -23.61 -3.64
N LYS A 640 18.76 -22.29 -3.54
CA LYS A 640 17.68 -21.64 -2.76
C LYS A 640 16.31 -21.71 -3.45
N CYS A 641 16.25 -22.10 -4.71
CA CYS A 641 15.01 -22.33 -5.45
C CYS A 641 14.52 -23.79 -5.32
N LYS A 642 15.28 -24.70 -4.69
CA LYS A 642 14.90 -26.11 -4.56
C LYS A 642 13.90 -26.30 -3.42
N GLY A 643 12.90 -27.13 -3.67
CA GLY A 643 11.91 -27.60 -2.70
C GLY A 643 10.57 -27.84 -3.39
N ASP A 644 9.51 -28.06 -2.62
CA ASP A 644 8.14 -28.19 -3.13
C ASP A 644 7.33 -26.93 -2.80
N LEU A 645 6.46 -26.50 -3.71
CA LEU A 645 5.62 -25.31 -3.52
C LEU A 645 4.47 -25.55 -2.52
N LEU A 646 4.01 -26.79 -2.43
CA LEU A 646 2.88 -27.22 -1.60
C LEU A 646 3.21 -28.60 -0.99
N GLU A 647 3.19 -28.69 0.32
CA GLU A 647 3.30 -29.95 1.06
C GLU A 647 1.95 -30.35 1.66
N ILE A 648 1.63 -31.65 1.58
CA ILE A 648 0.47 -32.26 2.24
C ILE A 648 0.99 -33.21 3.32
N ARG A 649 0.66 -32.94 4.59
CA ARG A 649 1.02 -33.82 5.72
C ARG A 649 -0.17 -33.99 6.66
N GLU A 650 -0.59 -35.23 6.90
CA GLU A 650 -1.62 -35.58 7.90
C GLU A 650 -2.93 -34.75 7.79
N GLY A 651 -3.32 -34.35 6.57
CA GLY A 651 -4.52 -33.52 6.34
C GLY A 651 -4.31 -32.00 6.54
N SER A 652 -3.09 -31.56 6.79
CA SER A 652 -2.66 -30.16 6.77
C SER A 652 -1.94 -29.83 5.45
N PHE A 653 -2.08 -28.58 5.02
CA PHE A 653 -1.44 -28.06 3.80
C PHE A 653 -0.49 -26.94 4.18
N LYS A 654 0.72 -26.99 3.66
CA LYS A 654 1.72 -25.94 3.86
C LYS A 654 2.22 -25.43 2.52
N THR A 655 2.20 -24.12 2.35
CA THR A 655 2.69 -23.45 1.15
C THR A 655 4.10 -22.89 1.37
N HIS A 656 4.87 -22.83 0.28
CA HIS A 656 6.24 -22.29 0.28
C HIS A 656 6.39 -21.18 -0.78
N PRO A 657 5.74 -20.01 -0.58
CA PRO A 657 5.74 -18.91 -1.55
C PRO A 657 7.15 -18.33 -1.81
N ASN A 658 8.05 -18.45 -0.84
CA ASN A 658 9.45 -18.04 -0.96
C ASN A 658 10.21 -18.78 -2.07
N ILE A 659 9.87 -20.05 -2.32
CA ILE A 659 10.48 -20.83 -3.41
C ILE A 659 10.07 -20.23 -4.76
N LEU A 660 8.79 -19.89 -4.91
CA LEU A 660 8.27 -19.24 -6.11
C LEU A 660 8.91 -17.87 -6.33
N GLU A 661 9.02 -17.05 -5.28
CA GLU A 661 9.66 -15.75 -5.37
C GLU A 661 11.16 -15.86 -5.74
N ASN A 662 11.87 -16.85 -5.18
CA ASN A 662 13.27 -17.13 -5.51
C ASN A 662 13.44 -17.54 -6.98
N LEU A 663 12.53 -18.37 -7.51
CA LEU A 663 12.51 -18.75 -8.93
C LEU A 663 12.34 -17.52 -9.82
N VAL A 664 11.41 -16.62 -9.46
CA VAL A 664 11.21 -15.35 -10.18
C VAL A 664 12.48 -14.48 -10.14
N PHE A 665 13.12 -14.33 -8.98
CA PHE A 665 14.37 -13.59 -8.89
C PHE A 665 15.50 -14.21 -9.73
N PHE A 666 15.54 -15.54 -9.80
CA PHE A 666 16.48 -16.23 -10.69
C PHE A 666 16.19 -15.90 -12.17
N VAL A 667 14.93 -15.86 -12.59
CA VAL A 667 14.53 -15.48 -13.96
C VAL A 667 14.86 -14.02 -14.29
N GLU A 668 14.61 -13.11 -13.34
CA GLU A 668 15.01 -11.72 -13.47
C GLU A 668 16.54 -11.59 -13.61
N THR A 669 17.30 -12.33 -12.78
CA THR A 669 18.77 -12.31 -12.79
C THR A 669 19.34 -12.92 -14.06
N ILE A 670 18.87 -14.09 -14.48
CA ILE A 670 19.38 -14.77 -15.68
C ILE A 670 19.13 -13.94 -16.94
N SER A 671 18.07 -13.12 -16.96
CA SER A 671 17.81 -12.19 -18.05
C SER A 671 18.85 -11.08 -18.12
N ILE A 672 19.25 -10.52 -16.96
CA ILE A 672 20.36 -9.55 -16.87
C ILE A 672 21.69 -10.21 -17.26
N VAL A 673 21.96 -11.44 -16.78
CA VAL A 673 23.13 -12.24 -17.19
C VAL A 673 23.19 -12.32 -18.70
N LEU A 674 22.06 -12.62 -19.36
CA LEU A 674 21.97 -12.77 -20.81
C LEU A 674 22.32 -11.48 -21.55
N TRP A 675 21.82 -10.35 -21.08
CA TRP A 675 22.12 -9.05 -21.67
C TRP A 675 23.59 -8.67 -21.51
N VAL A 676 24.18 -8.91 -20.33
CA VAL A 676 25.61 -8.68 -20.08
C VAL A 676 26.49 -9.65 -20.88
N CYS A 677 26.10 -10.91 -21.02
CA CYS A 677 26.78 -11.89 -21.87
C CYS A 677 26.70 -11.50 -23.35
N SER A 678 25.55 -11.00 -23.80
CA SER A 678 25.38 -10.51 -25.18
C SER A 678 26.26 -9.30 -25.47
N TYR A 679 26.37 -8.37 -24.51
CA TYR A 679 27.32 -7.27 -24.56
C TYR A 679 28.78 -7.77 -24.62
N SER A 680 29.14 -8.70 -23.73
CA SER A 680 30.48 -9.28 -23.67
C SER A 680 30.85 -10.02 -24.96
N ASP A 681 29.92 -10.78 -25.54
CA ASP A 681 30.10 -11.45 -26.83
C ASP A 681 30.30 -10.44 -27.97
N ALA A 682 29.53 -9.34 -27.99
CA ALA A 682 29.68 -8.28 -28.99
C ALA A 682 31.05 -7.59 -28.94
N VAL A 683 31.67 -7.51 -27.76
CA VAL A 683 33.03 -6.98 -27.57
C VAL A 683 34.10 -8.04 -27.92
N LEU A 684 33.98 -9.26 -27.40
CA LEU A 684 35.02 -10.30 -27.52
C LEU A 684 35.08 -10.93 -28.92
N ARG A 685 33.95 -11.10 -29.60
CA ARG A 685 33.87 -11.79 -30.91
C ARG A 685 34.70 -11.10 -32.01
N PRO A 686 34.67 -9.76 -32.19
CA PRO A 686 35.57 -9.05 -33.11
C PRO A 686 37.05 -9.29 -32.80
N TRP A 687 37.43 -9.23 -31.52
CA TRP A 687 38.80 -9.47 -31.06
C TRP A 687 39.28 -10.90 -31.37
N LYS A 688 38.46 -11.92 -31.09
CA LYS A 688 38.76 -13.33 -31.44
C LYS A 688 38.93 -13.51 -32.95
N SER A 689 38.02 -12.91 -33.72
CA SER A 689 38.06 -12.97 -35.19
C SER A 689 39.32 -12.31 -35.76
N SER A 690 39.74 -11.17 -35.18
CA SER A 690 40.97 -10.46 -35.55
C SER A 690 42.22 -11.30 -35.24
N LEU A 691 42.29 -11.92 -34.06
CA LEU A 691 43.38 -12.82 -33.67
C LEU A 691 43.48 -14.05 -34.58
N GLN A 692 42.36 -14.70 -34.89
CA GLN A 692 42.33 -15.85 -35.80
C GLN A 692 42.78 -15.47 -37.22
N LYS A 693 42.41 -14.27 -37.70
CA LYS A 693 42.90 -13.73 -38.99
C LYS A 693 44.41 -13.43 -38.94
N LYS A 694 44.93 -12.83 -37.85
CA LYS A 694 46.38 -12.62 -37.64
C LYS A 694 47.16 -13.94 -37.65
N LYS A 695 46.65 -14.98 -36.96
CA LYS A 695 47.25 -16.32 -36.91
C LYS A 695 47.33 -16.98 -38.29
N LYS A 696 46.25 -16.88 -39.10
CA LYS A 696 46.24 -17.37 -40.49
C LYS A 696 47.23 -16.63 -41.40
N LYS A 697 47.44 -15.32 -41.20
CA LYS A 697 48.36 -14.50 -42.02
C LYS A 697 49.83 -14.72 -41.69
N LYS A 698 50.21 -14.91 -40.41
CA LYS A 698 51.63 -14.97 -40.00
C LYS A 698 52.29 -16.36 -40.08
N LYS A 699 51.55 -17.46 -40.33
CA LYS A 699 52.08 -18.85 -40.25
C LYS A 699 52.81 -19.15 -38.92
N GLU A 700 52.54 -18.40 -37.86
CA GLU A 700 53.09 -18.62 -36.53
C GLU A 700 52.24 -19.67 -35.78
N SER A 701 52.87 -20.74 -35.30
CA SER A 701 52.21 -21.84 -34.59
C SER A 701 51.83 -21.50 -33.14
N SER A 702 52.32 -20.42 -32.55
CA SER A 702 52.34 -20.21 -31.09
C SER A 702 51.54 -19.04 -30.52
N VAL A 703 50.64 -18.39 -31.26
CA VAL A 703 49.73 -17.41 -30.62
C VAL A 703 48.72 -18.18 -29.74
N ALA A 704 49.01 -18.21 -28.44
CA ALA A 704 48.13 -18.74 -27.41
C ALA A 704 46.84 -17.92 -27.37
N MET A 705 45.69 -18.60 -27.26
CA MET A 705 44.41 -17.92 -27.11
C MET A 705 44.38 -17.23 -25.74
N PRO A 706 44.04 -15.92 -25.68
CA PRO A 706 43.91 -15.23 -24.40
C PRO A 706 42.93 -15.96 -23.45
N PRO A 707 43.26 -16.09 -22.15
CA PRO A 707 42.46 -16.85 -21.17
C PRO A 707 41.00 -16.39 -21.04
N VAL A 708 40.71 -15.13 -21.36
CA VAL A 708 39.36 -14.55 -21.31
C VAL A 708 38.37 -15.28 -22.22
N PHE A 709 38.81 -15.78 -23.39
CA PHE A 709 37.93 -16.49 -24.31
C PHE A 709 37.52 -17.86 -23.78
N THR A 710 38.45 -18.60 -23.19
CA THR A 710 38.18 -19.90 -22.57
C THR A 710 37.27 -19.71 -21.35
N SER A 711 37.59 -18.75 -20.49
CA SER A 711 36.79 -18.45 -19.30
C SER A 711 35.35 -18.07 -19.64
N PHE A 712 35.15 -17.28 -20.70
CA PHE A 712 33.81 -16.91 -21.17
C PHE A 712 33.06 -18.11 -21.76
N GLN A 713 33.71 -18.97 -22.54
CA GLN A 713 33.09 -20.17 -23.09
C GLN A 713 32.67 -21.15 -21.99
N ASP A 714 33.52 -21.36 -20.99
CA ASP A 714 33.23 -22.21 -19.83
C ASP A 714 32.06 -21.64 -19.02
N TYR A 715 32.02 -20.32 -18.83
CA TYR A 715 30.89 -19.64 -18.18
C TYR A 715 29.57 -19.84 -18.93
N VAL A 716 29.55 -19.62 -20.25
CA VAL A 716 28.35 -19.82 -21.07
C VAL A 716 27.88 -21.28 -21.03
N SER A 717 28.80 -22.24 -21.08
CA SER A 717 28.47 -23.66 -20.94
C SER A 717 27.85 -23.95 -19.56
N GLY A 718 28.44 -23.41 -18.49
CA GLY A 718 27.91 -23.52 -17.13
C GLY A 718 26.51 -22.93 -16.99
N LEU A 719 26.25 -21.77 -17.59
CA LEU A 719 24.93 -21.13 -17.61
C LEU A 719 23.88 -21.99 -18.33
N GLN A 720 24.24 -22.61 -19.46
CA GLN A 720 23.33 -23.51 -20.18
C GLN A 720 22.95 -24.71 -19.33
N THR A 721 23.92 -25.34 -18.68
CA THR A 721 23.67 -26.46 -17.76
C THR A 721 22.81 -26.02 -16.58
N LEU A 722 23.16 -24.91 -15.92
CA LEU A 722 22.42 -24.41 -14.76
C LEU A 722 20.96 -24.08 -15.12
N THR A 723 20.73 -23.37 -16.22
CA THR A 723 19.39 -22.99 -16.68
C THR A 723 18.57 -24.23 -17.08
N SER A 724 19.21 -25.23 -17.71
CA SER A 724 18.55 -26.50 -18.04
C SER A 724 18.12 -27.25 -16.78
N ASN A 725 18.97 -27.29 -15.75
CA ASN A 725 18.65 -27.93 -14.47
C ASN A 725 17.45 -27.27 -13.78
N VAL A 726 17.33 -25.94 -13.84
CA VAL A 726 16.16 -25.21 -13.29
C VAL A 726 14.90 -25.52 -14.09
N ILE A 727 14.98 -25.58 -15.41
CA ILE A 727 13.85 -25.98 -16.26
C ILE A 727 13.38 -27.40 -15.91
N ASP A 728 14.29 -28.32 -15.65
CA ASP A 728 13.94 -29.68 -15.22
C ASP A 728 13.35 -29.72 -13.81
N HIS A 729 13.84 -28.88 -12.89
CA HIS A 729 13.21 -28.71 -11.58
C HIS A 729 11.76 -28.19 -11.69
N LEU A 730 11.51 -27.19 -12.55
CA LEU A 730 10.16 -26.67 -12.81
C LEU A 730 9.21 -27.73 -13.37
N LYS A 731 9.69 -28.61 -14.26
CA LYS A 731 8.90 -29.77 -14.71
C LYS A 731 8.58 -30.71 -13.55
N GLY A 732 9.53 -30.93 -12.64
CA GLY A 732 9.31 -31.72 -11.42
C GLY A 732 8.22 -31.12 -10.55
N LEU A 733 8.26 -29.80 -10.32
CA LEU A 733 7.21 -29.08 -9.60
C LEU A 733 5.83 -29.21 -10.26
N GLU A 734 5.76 -29.09 -11.59
CA GLU A 734 4.51 -29.24 -12.34
C GLU A 734 3.92 -30.66 -12.20
N ILE A 735 4.77 -31.68 -12.24
CA ILE A 735 4.36 -33.08 -12.02
C ILE A 735 3.86 -33.28 -10.58
N ASN A 736 4.59 -32.77 -9.58
CA ASN A 736 4.22 -32.87 -8.18
C ASN A 736 2.87 -32.19 -7.91
N LEU A 737 2.69 -30.96 -8.40
CA LEU A 737 1.41 -30.25 -8.30
C LEU A 737 0.27 -31.03 -8.96
N THR A 738 0.50 -31.61 -10.14
CA THR A 738 -0.52 -32.43 -10.82
C THR A 738 -0.87 -33.70 -10.03
N ALA A 739 0.11 -34.35 -9.40
CA ALA A 739 -0.11 -35.53 -8.58
C ALA A 739 -0.96 -35.22 -7.34
N LEU A 740 -0.68 -34.11 -6.64
CA LEU A 740 -1.45 -33.67 -5.48
C LEU A 740 -2.93 -33.42 -5.83
N LYS A 741 -3.22 -32.93 -7.04
CA LYS A 741 -4.61 -32.71 -7.52
C LYS A 741 -5.42 -33.99 -7.57
N LEU A 742 -4.78 -35.13 -7.81
CA LEU A 742 -5.40 -36.45 -7.82
C LEU A 742 -5.63 -36.97 -6.40
N GLU A 743 -4.77 -36.63 -5.45
CA GLU A 743 -4.91 -36.99 -4.03
C GLU A 743 -6.00 -36.17 -3.31
N GLU A 744 -6.19 -34.90 -3.70
CA GLU A 744 -7.25 -34.00 -3.17
C GLU A 744 -8.68 -34.54 -3.36
N LEU A 745 -8.90 -35.39 -4.38
CA LEU A 745 -10.18 -36.06 -4.60
C LEU A 745 -10.59 -36.98 -3.42
N TYR A 746 -9.62 -37.40 -2.60
CA TYR A 746 -9.81 -38.39 -1.52
C TYR A 746 -9.83 -37.78 -0.11
N ILE A 747 -9.73 -36.46 0.05
CA ILE A 747 -9.71 -35.84 1.38
C ILE A 747 -11.13 -35.84 1.98
N ASP A 748 -11.35 -36.77 2.92
CA ASP A 748 -12.55 -36.95 3.75
C ASP A 748 -12.22 -36.56 5.21
N ASN A 749 -12.23 -35.26 5.51
CA ASN A 749 -12.14 -34.78 6.89
C ASN A 749 -13.52 -34.86 7.56
N ASN A 750 -13.69 -35.71 8.58
CA ASN A 750 -15.01 -36.02 9.17
C ASN A 750 -15.60 -34.91 10.07
N SER A 751 -14.86 -33.84 10.38
CA SER A 751 -15.23 -32.81 11.36
C SER A 751 -15.85 -31.52 10.81
N LEU A 752 -15.77 -31.27 9.49
CA LEU A 752 -16.26 -30.03 8.86
C LEU A 752 -17.69 -30.17 8.30
N LEU A 753 -18.45 -29.08 8.26
CA LEU A 753 -19.75 -29.04 7.58
C LEU A 753 -19.56 -29.25 6.06
N GLN A 754 -20.58 -29.81 5.37
CA GLN A 754 -20.47 -30.15 3.95
C GLN A 754 -20.14 -28.93 3.06
N GLU A 755 -20.68 -27.76 3.39
CA GLU A 755 -20.39 -26.50 2.68
C GLU A 755 -18.98 -25.98 2.95
N GLU A 756 -18.50 -26.08 4.20
CA GLU A 756 -17.11 -25.74 4.57
C GLU A 756 -16.13 -26.64 3.79
N LYS A 757 -16.36 -27.96 3.75
CA LYS A 757 -15.52 -28.89 2.97
C LYS A 757 -15.43 -28.49 1.50
N LYS A 758 -16.54 -28.05 0.91
CA LYS A 758 -16.58 -27.58 -0.48
C LYS A 758 -15.76 -26.30 -0.67
N CYS A 759 -15.88 -25.35 0.25
CA CYS A 759 -15.14 -24.09 0.20
C CYS A 759 -13.63 -24.34 0.40
N THR A 760 -13.23 -25.22 1.32
CA THR A 760 -11.82 -25.60 1.52
C THR A 760 -11.23 -26.25 0.25
N LYS A 761 -11.93 -27.20 -0.37
CA LYS A 761 -11.50 -27.81 -1.64
C LYS A 761 -11.38 -26.77 -2.77
N THR A 762 -12.28 -25.79 -2.80
CA THR A 762 -12.24 -24.70 -3.78
C THR A 762 -11.02 -23.80 -3.56
N ALA A 763 -10.76 -23.38 -2.31
CA ALA A 763 -9.61 -22.55 -1.96
C ALA A 763 -8.28 -23.24 -2.28
N LEU A 764 -8.15 -24.52 -1.92
CA LEU A 764 -6.96 -25.31 -2.23
C LEU A 764 -6.74 -25.45 -3.74
N GLY A 765 -7.79 -25.81 -4.48
CA GLY A 765 -7.73 -25.90 -5.94
C GLY A 765 -7.33 -24.58 -6.62
N LYS A 766 -7.76 -23.44 -6.07
CA LYS A 766 -7.33 -22.10 -6.54
C LYS A 766 -5.84 -21.87 -6.29
N VAL A 767 -5.32 -22.20 -5.11
CA VAL A 767 -3.89 -22.05 -4.79
C VAL A 767 -3.03 -22.93 -5.71
N GLN A 768 -3.40 -24.19 -5.86
CA GLN A 768 -2.69 -25.15 -6.70
C GLN A 768 -2.71 -24.75 -8.18
N SER A 769 -3.88 -24.35 -8.71
CA SER A 769 -4.01 -23.83 -10.08
C SER A 769 -3.09 -22.63 -10.29
N SER A 770 -3.10 -21.69 -9.34
CA SER A 770 -2.25 -20.51 -9.42
C SER A 770 -0.78 -20.89 -9.52
N TYR A 771 -0.28 -21.78 -8.66
CA TYR A 771 1.12 -22.24 -8.71
C TYR A 771 1.46 -22.95 -10.01
N GLN A 772 0.56 -23.79 -10.51
CA GLN A 772 0.75 -24.46 -11.79
C GLN A 772 0.91 -23.43 -12.92
N HIS A 773 0.04 -22.41 -12.95
CA HIS A 773 0.12 -21.34 -13.93
C HIS A 773 1.42 -20.52 -13.80
N SER A 774 1.84 -20.19 -12.57
CA SER A 774 3.12 -19.49 -12.33
C SER A 774 4.31 -20.28 -12.86
N VAL A 775 4.39 -21.58 -12.52
CA VAL A 775 5.48 -22.47 -12.93
C VAL A 775 5.53 -22.60 -14.46
N GLN A 776 4.37 -22.65 -15.11
CA GLN A 776 4.27 -22.68 -16.57
C GLN A 776 4.82 -21.40 -17.21
N GLU A 777 4.37 -20.21 -16.78
CA GLU A 777 4.87 -18.93 -17.31
C GLU A 777 6.38 -18.76 -17.09
N ILE A 778 6.87 -19.06 -15.88
CA ILE A 778 8.30 -19.04 -15.54
C ILE A 778 9.08 -20.02 -16.45
N GLY A 779 8.59 -21.24 -16.61
CA GLY A 779 9.23 -22.28 -17.40
C GLY A 779 9.27 -21.94 -18.90
N GLU A 780 8.21 -21.37 -19.45
CA GLU A 780 8.17 -20.90 -20.83
C GLU A 780 9.17 -19.78 -21.09
N LEU A 781 9.25 -18.80 -20.19
CA LEU A 781 10.20 -17.70 -20.31
C LEU A 781 11.65 -18.20 -20.22
N LEU A 782 11.96 -19.08 -19.26
CA LEU A 782 13.29 -19.66 -19.14
C LEU A 782 13.70 -20.49 -20.35
N LYS A 783 12.78 -21.24 -20.98
CA LYS A 783 13.07 -21.97 -22.23
C LYS A 783 13.47 -21.01 -23.35
N LYS A 784 12.72 -19.91 -23.54
CA LYS A 784 13.05 -18.86 -24.52
C LYS A 784 14.42 -18.23 -24.24
N ARG A 785 14.74 -17.99 -22.96
CA ARG A 785 16.05 -17.46 -22.53
C ARG A 785 17.19 -18.47 -22.74
N LEU A 786 16.97 -19.76 -22.48
CA LEU A 786 17.97 -20.79 -22.73
C LEU A 786 18.35 -20.84 -24.22
N ASP A 787 17.39 -20.70 -25.12
CA ASP A 787 17.65 -20.70 -26.57
C ASP A 787 18.49 -19.50 -27.03
N THR A 788 18.34 -18.34 -26.38
CA THR A 788 19.17 -17.17 -26.69
C THR A 788 20.57 -17.30 -26.10
N ILE A 789 20.75 -17.95 -24.93
CA ILE A 789 22.07 -18.31 -24.39
C ILE A 789 22.83 -19.24 -25.35
N LYS A 790 22.15 -20.21 -25.97
CA LYS A 790 22.77 -21.13 -26.96
C LYS A 790 23.31 -20.42 -28.21
N ASN A 791 22.83 -19.21 -28.50
CA ASN A 791 23.25 -18.43 -29.67
C ASN A 791 24.51 -17.58 -29.43
N LEU A 792 25.04 -17.54 -28.20
CA LEU A 792 26.33 -16.90 -27.90
C LEU A 792 27.46 -17.78 -28.44
N LYS A 793 28.33 -17.23 -29.29
CA LYS A 793 29.30 -18.00 -30.11
C LYS A 793 30.74 -17.49 -30.00
N VAL A 794 31.12 -16.88 -28.87
CA VAL A 794 32.46 -16.30 -28.68
C VAL A 794 33.53 -17.30 -29.02
#